data_AF-A0A8H4W715-F1
#
_entry.id   AF-A0A8H4W715-F1
#
_cell.length_a   1.000
_cell.length_b   1.000
_cell.length_c   1.000
_cell.angle_alpha   90.00
_cell.angle_beta   90.00
_cell.angle_gamma   90.00
#
_symmetry.space_group_name_H-M   'P 1'
#
loop_
_entity.id
_entity.type
_entity.pdbx_description
1 polymer ?
#
loop_
_entity_poly.entity_id
_entity_poly.type
_entity_poly.pdbx_seq_one_letter_code
_entity_poly.pdbx_strand_id
1 'polypeptide(L)'
;MAPTINVLLTAFPGLGLPPTLALPLSVDTTISQLHDRIYDRLPVNGDNLILTTVSNKQLQSSSSAHISDLLPSTQDTFLSLRLSARLCGGKGGFGSQLRAAGGRMSSKRKRNQGDDNGSSRNLDGRRLRTVNEAKALAEYLAIKPEMAKKEKEERRKRWEQVVELAERREEELRSGNKGKVDGAWMEDKTESEERTRHAVIAAMKSGDFKDNLLGTSNGSSSGSGNSGSENEVMEGTSSKDTTPPSEPEVKPKAKSFFGFDEDDEFMSSDDEEEEEDEKENQPAEEAEEEIEKEPTPPPVPSKGKAKAKGRAPAKQSGPTDIGMSRLTLSDADKKARDWFIETTKVFSCNVKVDAMGNIFAIRPGKNNSAPPTYAGSHMDTQPTGGRYDGILGVHAGIEALKTMKDNDIETEYPTGVINWTNEEGARFPISMVSSGVWAGAIPLEKAYNLKEVGGGQATQKTELERIGYLGDLEASYKANPIGAHFELHIEQGPILESSGGKIGAVEGVQAFRWHIITVKGRDSHTGTTDFKNRSDAMLTAAKLILHSHNKAAELGCLASTGILTLKPGSTNTVPGFVQFSLDIRAKEDEKLMRLEESLKTEFKEIAAGEELGGINTTGIKGRGCTVDWQLDTDSPATKFHKDCVDELRLELAMIGLKPLISYLMAKIELTGPFSVYTSRHAPTSMIFVPCKDGVSHNPAEYCSPEDCGNGAQVLLGAMLRYDRLRAEKRE
;
A
#
# COMPACT_ATOMS: atom_id res chain seq x y z
N MET A 1 7.18 -16.17 66.80
CA MET A 1 7.21 -16.71 65.42
C MET A 1 7.86 -15.66 64.53
N ALA A 2 8.52 -16.03 63.44
CA ALA A 2 8.86 -15.04 62.41
C ALA A 2 7.57 -14.48 61.81
N PRO A 3 7.51 -13.19 61.40
CA PRO A 3 6.35 -12.66 60.71
C PRO A 3 6.18 -13.39 59.36
N THR A 4 4.95 -13.76 59.03
CA THR A 4 4.63 -14.54 57.84
C THR A 4 3.58 -13.82 57.00
N ILE A 5 3.82 -13.76 55.69
CA ILE A 5 2.90 -13.20 54.70
C ILE A 5 2.22 -14.38 54.01
N ASN A 6 0.89 -14.39 54.02
CA ASN A 6 0.09 -15.34 53.25
C ASN A 6 -0.04 -14.83 51.82
N VAL A 7 0.77 -15.36 50.90
CA VAL A 7 0.65 -15.03 49.48
C VAL A 7 -0.53 -15.81 48.89
N LEU A 8 -1.51 -15.12 48.34
CA LEU A 8 -2.69 -15.69 47.70
C LEU A 8 -2.52 -15.58 46.17
N LEU A 9 -2.09 -16.66 45.54
CA LEU A 9 -1.85 -16.70 44.10
C LEU A 9 -3.10 -17.17 43.35
N THR A 10 -3.79 -16.27 42.66
CA THR A 10 -4.85 -16.61 41.71
C THR A 10 -4.23 -17.21 40.44
N ALA A 11 -4.50 -18.48 40.21
CA ALA A 11 -4.09 -19.22 39.01
C ALA A 11 -5.15 -19.13 37.90
N PHE A 12 -4.87 -19.76 36.75
CA PHE A 12 -5.86 -20.02 35.70
C PHE A 12 -5.96 -21.54 35.45
N PRO A 13 -7.10 -22.04 34.91
CA PRO A 13 -7.26 -23.46 34.58
C PRO A 13 -6.20 -23.97 33.62
N GLY A 14 -5.82 -25.25 33.74
CA GLY A 14 -4.75 -25.88 32.95
C GLY A 14 -3.45 -26.10 33.73
N LEU A 15 -3.10 -25.20 34.65
CA LEU A 15 -1.81 -25.22 35.39
C LEU A 15 -1.63 -26.34 36.44
N GLY A 16 -2.60 -27.25 36.62
CA GLY A 16 -2.59 -28.25 37.69
C GLY A 16 -2.73 -27.70 39.12
N LEU A 17 -2.88 -26.38 39.27
CA LEU A 17 -3.04 -25.68 40.54
C LEU A 17 -4.52 -25.43 40.89
N PRO A 18 -4.88 -25.30 42.19
CA PRO A 18 -6.20 -24.80 42.59
C PRO A 18 -6.38 -23.33 42.13
N PRO A 19 -7.64 -22.86 41.92
CA PRO A 19 -7.90 -21.49 41.43
C PRO A 19 -7.26 -20.38 42.27
N THR A 20 -7.14 -20.59 43.58
CA THR A 20 -6.32 -19.78 44.49
C THR A 20 -5.39 -20.70 45.28
N LEU A 21 -4.09 -20.53 45.11
CA LEU A 21 -3.04 -21.22 45.87
C LEU A 21 -2.55 -20.32 47.01
N ALA A 22 -2.71 -20.76 48.25
CA ALA A 22 -2.19 -20.08 49.43
C ALA A 22 -0.76 -20.55 49.77
N LEU A 23 0.19 -19.61 49.83
CA LEU A 23 1.60 -19.84 50.12
C LEU A 23 2.03 -18.98 51.33
N PRO A 24 2.14 -19.54 52.55
CA PRO A 24 2.72 -18.84 53.68
C PRO A 24 4.24 -18.74 53.53
N LEU A 25 4.78 -17.51 53.50
CA LEU A 25 6.20 -17.20 53.30
C LEU A 25 6.73 -16.28 54.42
N SER A 26 8.04 -16.26 54.66
CA SER A 26 8.66 -15.29 55.58
C SER A 26 8.64 -13.90 54.94
N VAL A 27 8.55 -12.84 55.74
CA VAL A 27 8.71 -11.45 55.27
C VAL A 27 10.01 -11.26 54.47
N ASP A 28 11.09 -11.90 54.89
CA ASP A 28 12.43 -11.81 54.28
C ASP A 28 12.58 -12.55 52.95
N THR A 29 11.55 -13.27 52.49
CA THR A 29 11.58 -13.98 51.20
C THR A 29 11.71 -12.96 50.07
N THR A 30 12.58 -13.24 49.08
CA THR A 30 12.74 -12.37 47.90
C THR A 30 11.78 -12.73 46.78
N ILE A 31 11.55 -11.80 45.84
CA ILE A 31 10.71 -12.04 44.66
C ILE A 31 11.25 -13.21 43.80
N SER A 32 12.58 -13.36 43.66
CA SER A 32 13.17 -14.55 43.02
C SER A 32 12.73 -15.85 43.72
N GLN A 33 12.90 -15.94 45.04
CA GLN A 33 12.51 -17.12 45.83
C GLN A 33 11.00 -17.40 45.81
N LEU A 34 10.18 -16.38 45.61
CA LEU A 34 8.74 -16.49 45.37
C LEU A 34 8.46 -17.13 43.99
N HIS A 35 9.14 -16.67 42.94
CA HIS A 35 9.05 -17.28 41.61
C HIS A 35 9.48 -18.74 41.65
N ASP A 36 10.64 -19.05 42.23
CA ASP A 36 11.17 -20.42 42.38
C ASP A 36 10.12 -21.35 43.03
N ARG A 37 9.55 -20.93 44.18
CA ARG A 37 8.50 -21.67 44.91
C ARG A 37 7.18 -21.81 44.16
N ILE A 38 6.91 -20.98 43.15
CA ILE A 38 5.75 -21.12 42.26
C ILE A 38 6.08 -22.10 41.14
N TYR A 39 7.27 -22.02 40.55
CA TYR A 39 7.73 -22.92 39.50
C TYR A 39 7.93 -24.36 39.98
N ASP A 40 8.42 -24.58 41.20
CA ASP A 40 8.49 -25.89 41.88
C ASP A 40 7.13 -26.63 41.95
N ARG A 41 6.02 -25.90 41.81
CA ARG A 41 4.64 -26.44 41.91
C ARG A 41 3.92 -26.53 40.57
N LEU A 42 4.56 -26.13 39.47
CA LEU A 42 3.96 -26.13 38.13
C LEU A 42 4.45 -27.36 37.34
N PRO A 43 3.55 -28.07 36.61
CA PRO A 43 3.88 -29.38 36.06
C PRO A 43 4.91 -29.36 34.91
N VAL A 44 5.03 -28.26 34.15
CA VAL A 44 6.02 -28.06 33.07
C VAL A 44 6.39 -26.57 32.95
N ASN A 45 7.66 -26.27 32.63
CA ASN A 45 8.27 -24.97 32.26
C ASN A 45 7.42 -23.69 32.44
N GLY A 46 7.45 -23.10 33.63
CA GLY A 46 6.77 -21.83 33.93
C GLY A 46 7.41 -20.55 33.36
N ASP A 47 8.48 -20.64 32.56
CA ASP A 47 9.19 -19.49 31.95
C ASP A 47 8.26 -18.55 31.14
N ASN A 48 7.15 -19.09 30.64
CA ASN A 48 6.13 -18.39 29.86
C ASN A 48 4.98 -17.84 30.74
N LEU A 49 5.21 -17.56 32.03
CA LEU A 49 4.20 -17.03 32.94
C LEU A 49 4.56 -15.63 33.46
N ILE A 50 3.54 -14.77 33.53
CA ILE A 50 3.58 -13.42 34.09
C ILE A 50 2.99 -13.46 35.49
N LEU A 51 3.76 -12.99 36.49
CA LEU A 51 3.30 -12.82 37.86
C LEU A 51 3.02 -11.33 38.13
N THR A 52 1.82 -10.98 38.58
CA THR A 52 1.40 -9.60 38.88
C THR A 52 0.78 -9.47 40.26
N THR A 53 0.85 -8.27 40.85
CA THR A 53 0.05 -7.89 42.03
C THR A 53 -1.38 -7.52 41.64
N VAL A 54 -2.31 -7.45 42.62
CA VAL A 54 -3.66 -6.87 42.40
C VAL A 54 -3.62 -5.40 41.92
N SER A 55 -2.58 -4.65 42.28
CA SER A 55 -2.30 -3.30 41.74
C SER A 55 -1.75 -3.29 40.30
N ASN A 56 -1.79 -4.45 39.61
CA ASN A 56 -1.30 -4.66 38.26
C ASN A 56 0.17 -4.22 38.10
N LYS A 57 1.04 -4.59 39.06
CA LYS A 57 2.50 -4.42 38.97
C LYS A 57 3.11 -5.78 38.64
N GLN A 58 3.77 -5.90 37.47
CA GLN A 58 4.51 -7.12 37.13
C GLN A 58 5.69 -7.30 38.09
N LEU A 59 5.86 -8.52 38.58
CA LEU A 59 7.04 -8.94 39.34
C LEU A 59 8.06 -9.54 38.37
N GLN A 60 9.28 -9.00 38.39
CA GLN A 60 10.39 -9.52 37.59
C GLN A 60 11.06 -10.65 38.35
N SER A 61 11.25 -11.81 37.71
CA SER A 61 11.82 -13.00 38.34
C SER A 61 13.24 -12.77 38.90
N SER A 62 14.04 -11.93 38.25
CA SER A 62 15.39 -11.55 38.70
C SER A 62 15.41 -10.46 39.80
N SER A 63 14.28 -10.16 40.44
CA SER A 63 14.21 -9.12 41.47
C SER A 63 14.62 -9.65 42.85
N SER A 64 15.60 -8.95 43.45
CA SER A 64 16.06 -9.21 44.82
C SER A 64 15.25 -8.47 45.90
N ALA A 65 14.25 -7.68 45.53
CA ALA A 65 13.37 -7.01 46.50
C ALA A 65 12.55 -8.02 47.29
N HIS A 66 12.13 -7.65 48.50
CA HIS A 66 11.43 -8.54 49.43
C HIS A 66 9.91 -8.50 49.22
N ILE A 67 9.22 -9.54 49.68
CA ILE A 67 7.76 -9.64 49.60
C ILE A 67 7.08 -8.54 50.46
N SER A 68 7.75 -8.05 51.51
CA SER A 68 7.38 -6.84 52.27
C SER A 68 7.11 -5.63 51.37
N ASP A 69 7.92 -5.44 50.34
CA ASP A 69 8.01 -4.21 49.56
C ASP A 69 6.85 -4.10 48.53
N LEU A 70 5.94 -5.08 48.57
CA LEU A 70 4.73 -5.20 47.75
C LEU A 70 3.45 -4.99 48.57
N LEU A 71 3.54 -4.91 49.91
CA LEU A 71 2.40 -4.68 50.79
C LEU A 71 2.03 -3.18 50.86
N PRO A 72 0.74 -2.81 50.84
CA PRO A 72 0.30 -1.43 51.08
C PRO A 72 0.62 -0.90 52.48
N SER A 73 0.58 -1.75 53.51
CA SER A 73 0.86 -1.42 54.91
C SER A 73 1.78 -2.45 55.55
N THR A 74 2.62 -2.01 56.49
CA THR A 74 3.47 -2.89 57.31
C THR A 74 2.69 -3.74 58.33
N GLN A 75 1.36 -3.60 58.38
CA GLN A 75 0.44 -4.43 59.17
C GLN A 75 -0.29 -5.49 58.33
N ASP A 76 -0.17 -5.46 56.99
CA ASP A 76 -0.87 -6.40 56.11
C ASP A 76 -0.24 -7.80 56.17
N THR A 77 -1.05 -8.83 56.39
CA THR A 77 -0.61 -10.23 56.51
C THR A 77 -0.90 -11.07 55.26
N PHE A 78 -1.42 -10.45 54.20
CA PHE A 78 -1.82 -11.09 52.95
C PHE A 78 -1.27 -10.33 51.74
N LEU A 79 -0.71 -11.04 50.77
CA LEU A 79 -0.33 -10.49 49.47
C LEU A 79 -1.03 -11.27 48.35
N SER A 80 -2.03 -10.65 47.72
CA SER A 80 -2.72 -11.26 46.58
C SER A 80 -1.94 -11.01 45.28
N LEU A 81 -1.69 -12.10 44.55
CA LEU A 81 -0.99 -12.13 43.27
C LEU A 81 -1.83 -12.84 42.21
N ARG A 82 -1.56 -12.58 40.94
CA ARG A 82 -2.20 -13.22 39.79
C ARG A 82 -1.13 -13.81 38.86
N LEU A 83 -1.41 -15.00 38.36
CA LEU A 83 -0.63 -15.69 37.33
C LEU A 83 -1.35 -15.51 35.97
N SER A 84 -0.61 -15.24 34.90
CA SER A 84 -1.15 -15.06 33.54
C SER A 84 -0.20 -15.66 32.50
N ALA A 85 -0.73 -16.16 31.38
CA ALA A 85 0.10 -16.73 30.31
C ALA A 85 0.79 -15.63 29.48
N ARG A 86 2.05 -15.88 29.09
CA ARG A 86 2.87 -14.99 28.28
C ARG A 86 2.89 -15.45 26.81
N LEU A 87 2.42 -14.57 25.93
CA LEU A 87 2.65 -14.66 24.49
C LEU A 87 4.04 -14.08 24.20
N CYS A 88 4.94 -14.90 23.64
CA CYS A 88 6.33 -14.53 23.46
C CYS A 88 6.52 -13.47 22.35
N GLY A 89 6.68 -12.20 22.71
CA GLY A 89 7.05 -11.13 21.77
C GLY A 89 8.54 -11.12 21.36
N GLY A 90 8.90 -10.31 20.37
CA GLY A 90 10.30 -9.97 20.06
C GLY A 90 11.06 -10.92 19.12
N LYS A 91 12.40 -10.96 19.27
CA LYS A 91 13.30 -11.79 18.45
C LYS A 91 13.10 -13.28 18.80
N GLY A 92 12.74 -14.10 17.82
CA GLY A 92 12.36 -15.51 18.00
C GLY A 92 10.87 -15.72 18.34
N GLY A 93 10.24 -14.75 19.01
CA GLY A 93 8.82 -14.75 19.35
C GLY A 93 7.85 -14.49 18.18
N PHE A 94 6.57 -14.30 18.49
CA PHE A 94 5.45 -14.08 17.56
C PHE A 94 5.78 -13.09 16.43
N GLY A 95 6.25 -11.89 16.76
CA GLY A 95 6.61 -10.89 15.75
C GLY A 95 7.77 -11.29 14.83
N SER A 96 8.54 -12.33 15.16
CA SER A 96 9.52 -12.96 14.28
C SER A 96 8.92 -14.12 13.47
N GLN A 97 8.01 -14.89 14.07
CA GLN A 97 7.24 -15.92 13.36
C GLN A 97 6.34 -15.31 12.27
N LEU A 98 5.75 -14.15 12.52
CA LEU A 98 4.93 -13.40 11.56
C LEU A 98 5.75 -12.95 10.33
N ARG A 99 6.95 -12.39 10.51
CA ARG A 99 7.86 -12.11 9.37
C ARG A 99 8.25 -13.39 8.63
N ALA A 100 8.50 -14.49 9.34
CA ALA A 100 8.79 -15.78 8.71
C ALA A 100 7.57 -16.37 7.96
N ALA A 101 6.34 -16.09 8.41
CA ALA A 101 5.11 -16.45 7.71
C ALA A 101 4.92 -15.60 6.45
N GLY A 102 5.02 -14.27 6.55
CA GLY A 102 4.97 -13.34 5.41
C GLY A 102 6.01 -13.67 4.33
N GLY A 103 7.26 -13.95 4.73
CA GLY A 103 8.32 -14.39 3.82
C GLY A 103 8.01 -15.73 3.12
N ARG A 104 7.40 -16.70 3.84
CA ARG A 104 6.96 -18.00 3.26
C ARG A 104 5.75 -17.85 2.33
N MET A 105 4.82 -16.96 2.64
CA MET A 105 3.68 -16.63 1.77
C MET A 105 4.12 -15.93 0.48
N SER A 106 5.02 -14.95 0.59
CA SER A 106 5.59 -14.23 -0.57
C SER A 106 6.43 -15.16 -1.46
N SER A 107 7.34 -15.95 -0.88
CA SER A 107 8.21 -16.85 -1.65
C SER A 107 7.49 -18.01 -2.36
N LYS A 108 6.35 -18.49 -1.85
CA LYS A 108 5.51 -19.49 -2.56
C LYS A 108 5.05 -19.03 -3.96
N ARG A 109 5.04 -17.71 -4.24
CA ARG A 109 4.71 -17.15 -5.57
C ARG A 109 5.75 -17.50 -6.66
N LYS A 110 6.96 -17.94 -6.29
CA LYS A 110 8.04 -18.30 -7.24
C LYS A 110 8.03 -19.75 -7.76
N ARG A 111 7.11 -20.65 -7.34
CA ARG A 111 7.23 -22.07 -7.73
C ARG A 111 7.09 -22.38 -9.24
N ASN A 112 6.62 -21.42 -10.05
CA ASN A 112 6.53 -21.52 -11.52
C ASN A 112 7.42 -20.49 -12.27
N GLN A 113 8.37 -19.82 -11.62
CA GLN A 113 9.40 -19.00 -12.30
C GLN A 113 10.75 -19.20 -11.61
N GLY A 114 11.81 -19.37 -12.42
CA GLY A 114 13.10 -19.93 -12.00
C GLY A 114 13.69 -19.43 -10.67
N ASP A 115 14.35 -20.36 -9.98
CA ASP A 115 14.98 -20.15 -8.67
C ASP A 115 15.92 -18.94 -8.66
N ASP A 116 15.60 -17.98 -7.78
CA ASP A 116 16.59 -17.03 -7.27
C ASP A 116 16.09 -16.47 -5.92
N ASN A 117 16.87 -16.66 -4.86
CA ASN A 117 16.59 -16.44 -3.42
C ASN A 117 16.11 -17.65 -2.57
N GLY A 118 16.55 -18.87 -2.87
CA GLY A 118 16.55 -19.98 -1.91
C GLY A 118 17.79 -19.96 -1.00
N SER A 119 17.65 -19.72 0.30
CA SER A 119 18.75 -19.83 1.28
C SER A 119 19.00 -21.29 1.71
N SER A 120 19.28 -22.17 0.75
CA SER A 120 19.61 -23.57 0.98
C SER A 120 21.14 -23.79 1.08
N ARG A 121 21.52 -24.66 2.01
CA ARG A 121 22.88 -25.23 2.15
C ARG A 121 22.88 -26.67 1.65
N ASN A 122 24.01 -27.15 1.17
CA ASN A 122 24.22 -28.59 0.97
C ASN A 122 24.55 -29.27 2.31
N LEU A 123 24.70 -30.60 2.31
CA LEU A 123 25.02 -31.37 3.53
C LEU A 123 26.38 -30.97 4.14
N ASP A 124 27.33 -30.48 3.34
CA ASP A 124 28.62 -29.93 3.79
C ASP A 124 28.57 -28.44 4.20
N GLY A 125 27.36 -27.86 4.34
CA GLY A 125 27.15 -26.49 4.83
C GLY A 125 27.47 -25.35 3.86
N ARG A 126 27.97 -25.64 2.64
CA ARG A 126 28.22 -24.65 1.58
C ARG A 126 26.90 -24.17 0.96
N ARG A 127 26.88 -22.92 0.48
CA ARG A 127 25.73 -22.33 -0.24
C ARG A 127 25.65 -22.93 -1.65
N LEU A 128 24.47 -23.45 -2.07
CA LEU A 128 24.32 -24.03 -3.41
C LEU A 128 24.61 -23.02 -4.54
N ARG A 129 24.28 -21.74 -4.32
CA ARG A 129 24.56 -20.64 -5.25
C ARG A 129 26.02 -20.64 -5.75
N THR A 130 26.99 -20.78 -4.84
CA THR A 130 28.43 -20.76 -5.19
C THR A 130 28.87 -22.00 -5.98
N VAL A 131 28.17 -23.13 -5.82
CA VAL A 131 28.40 -24.35 -6.61
C VAL A 131 27.81 -24.21 -8.02
N ASN A 132 26.63 -23.61 -8.13
CA ASN A 132 25.96 -23.38 -9.41
C ASN A 132 26.66 -22.27 -10.23
N GLU A 133 27.10 -21.19 -9.59
CA GLU A 133 27.93 -20.14 -10.22
C GLU A 133 29.25 -20.72 -10.77
N ALA A 134 29.89 -21.65 -10.04
CA ALA A 134 31.08 -22.35 -10.52
C ALA A 134 30.81 -23.26 -11.73
N LYS A 135 29.67 -23.97 -11.75
CA LYS A 135 29.25 -24.78 -12.93
C LYS A 135 28.94 -23.91 -14.15
N ALA A 136 28.13 -22.86 -13.98
CA ALA A 136 27.76 -21.96 -15.07
C ALA A 136 28.99 -21.24 -15.66
N LEU A 137 29.99 -20.90 -14.84
CA LEU A 137 31.26 -20.36 -15.32
C LEU A 137 32.05 -21.39 -16.15
N ALA A 138 32.07 -22.66 -15.75
CA ALA A 138 32.73 -23.73 -16.49
C ALA A 138 32.05 -23.99 -17.86
N GLU A 139 30.72 -24.04 -17.89
CA GLU A 139 29.93 -24.18 -19.13
C GLU A 139 30.12 -22.98 -20.07
N TYR A 140 30.10 -21.76 -19.54
CA TYR A 140 30.38 -20.55 -20.32
C TYR A 140 31.80 -20.55 -20.92
N LEU A 141 32.81 -20.95 -20.14
CA LEU A 141 34.18 -21.08 -20.62
C LEU A 141 34.34 -22.16 -21.71
N ALA A 142 33.53 -23.22 -21.68
CA ALA A 142 33.53 -24.27 -22.71
C ALA A 142 32.89 -23.81 -24.03
N ILE A 143 31.84 -22.97 -23.98
CA ILE A 143 31.09 -22.50 -25.17
C ILE A 143 31.76 -21.28 -25.85
N LYS A 144 32.55 -20.51 -25.09
CA LYS A 144 33.22 -19.28 -25.57
C LYS A 144 34.01 -19.42 -26.89
N PRO A 145 34.73 -20.53 -27.19
CA PRO A 145 35.47 -20.68 -28.45
C PRO A 145 34.57 -20.75 -29.69
N GLU A 146 33.42 -21.43 -29.62
CA GLU A 146 32.49 -21.54 -30.75
C GLU A 146 31.79 -20.22 -31.05
N MET A 147 31.37 -19.50 -30.01
CA MET A 147 30.79 -18.16 -30.14
C MET A 147 31.74 -17.21 -30.88
N ALA A 148 33.02 -17.17 -30.48
CA ALA A 148 34.04 -16.33 -31.12
C ALA A 148 34.33 -16.76 -32.58
N LYS A 149 34.25 -18.06 -32.90
CA LYS A 149 34.37 -18.55 -34.28
C LYS A 149 33.19 -18.10 -35.14
N LYS A 150 31.96 -18.26 -34.62
CA LYS A 150 30.72 -17.87 -35.32
C LYS A 150 30.66 -16.37 -35.58
N GLU A 151 30.99 -15.55 -34.59
CA GLU A 151 31.08 -14.09 -34.76
C GLU A 151 32.10 -13.68 -35.84
N LYS A 152 33.24 -14.39 -35.92
CA LYS A 152 34.25 -14.15 -36.97
C LYS A 152 33.76 -14.54 -38.36
N GLU A 153 32.96 -15.60 -38.50
CA GLU A 153 32.34 -16.00 -39.77
C GLU A 153 31.22 -15.05 -40.20
N GLU A 154 30.37 -14.59 -39.28
CA GLU A 154 29.34 -13.57 -39.55
C GLU A 154 29.99 -12.22 -39.95
N ARG A 155 31.09 -11.84 -39.27
CA ARG A 155 31.88 -10.65 -39.64
C ARG A 155 32.55 -10.78 -41.01
N ARG A 156 32.92 -11.99 -41.45
CA ARG A 156 33.45 -12.24 -42.80
C ARG A 156 32.35 -12.12 -43.85
N LYS A 157 31.19 -12.74 -43.65
CA LYS A 157 30.01 -12.60 -44.53
C LYS A 157 29.59 -11.15 -44.73
N ARG A 158 29.63 -10.36 -43.65
CA ARG A 158 29.32 -8.92 -43.70
C ARG A 158 30.36 -8.10 -44.46
N TRP A 159 31.61 -8.57 -44.54
CA TRP A 159 32.63 -7.98 -45.42
C TRP A 159 32.45 -8.40 -46.88
N GLU A 160 32.18 -9.69 -47.13
CA GLU A 160 31.90 -10.25 -48.46
C GLU A 160 30.74 -9.47 -49.13
N GLN A 161 29.63 -9.22 -48.40
CA GLN A 161 28.50 -8.41 -48.87
C GLN A 161 28.82 -6.94 -49.15
N VAL A 162 29.80 -6.35 -48.47
CA VAL A 162 30.21 -4.94 -48.67
C VAL A 162 31.12 -4.81 -49.90
N VAL A 163 31.95 -5.83 -50.16
CA VAL A 163 32.76 -5.91 -51.39
C VAL A 163 31.84 -6.08 -52.61
N GLU A 164 30.89 -7.02 -52.57
CA GLU A 164 29.95 -7.24 -53.68
C GLU A 164 29.11 -6.00 -54.03
N LEU A 165 28.71 -5.21 -53.00
CA LEU A 165 28.03 -3.93 -53.20
C LEU A 165 28.94 -2.80 -53.72
N ALA A 166 30.25 -2.89 -53.50
CA ALA A 166 31.22 -1.95 -54.06
C ALA A 166 31.52 -2.26 -55.52
N GLU A 167 31.81 -3.54 -55.84
CA GLU A 167 32.08 -4.03 -57.19
C GLU A 167 30.90 -3.76 -58.13
N ARG A 168 29.66 -4.09 -57.71
CA ARG A 168 28.46 -3.79 -58.49
C ARG A 168 28.28 -2.30 -58.78
N ARG A 169 28.59 -1.43 -57.81
CA ARG A 169 28.52 0.02 -57.98
C ARG A 169 29.63 0.55 -58.90
N GLU A 170 30.78 -0.10 -58.94
CA GLU A 170 31.86 0.19 -59.88
C GLU A 170 31.51 -0.26 -61.31
N GLU A 171 30.82 -1.40 -61.47
CA GLU A 171 30.27 -1.85 -62.77
C GLU A 171 29.14 -0.93 -63.29
N GLU A 172 28.25 -0.45 -62.41
CA GLU A 172 27.25 0.58 -62.73
C GLU A 172 27.91 1.88 -63.23
N LEU A 173 28.96 2.35 -62.53
CA LEU A 173 29.73 3.53 -62.93
C LEU A 173 30.52 3.31 -64.24
N ARG A 174 30.94 2.08 -64.53
CA ARG A 174 31.69 1.70 -65.75
C ARG A 174 30.80 1.49 -66.98
N SER A 175 29.52 1.21 -66.80
CA SER A 175 28.55 0.96 -67.88
C SER A 175 27.65 2.17 -68.20
N GLY A 176 27.45 3.09 -67.26
CA GLY A 176 26.59 4.27 -67.41
C GLY A 176 27.19 5.42 -68.24
N ASN A 177 27.19 5.32 -69.57
CA ASN A 177 27.72 6.36 -70.46
C ASN A 177 26.71 7.49 -70.78
N LYS A 178 26.74 8.60 -70.03
CA LYS A 178 26.31 9.93 -70.52
C LYS A 178 26.81 11.09 -69.66
N GLY A 179 27.57 12.00 -70.27
CA GLY A 179 28.04 13.25 -69.67
C GLY A 179 29.57 13.35 -69.67
N LYS A 180 30.11 14.43 -70.24
CA LYS A 180 31.56 14.67 -70.25
C LYS A 180 32.02 14.98 -68.81
N VAL A 181 32.72 14.04 -68.19
CA VAL A 181 33.57 14.35 -67.03
C VAL A 181 34.90 14.87 -67.57
N ASP A 182 35.31 16.04 -67.10
CA ASP A 182 36.55 16.67 -67.57
C ASP A 182 37.76 15.94 -66.96
N GLY A 183 38.77 15.63 -67.78
CA GLY A 183 39.90 14.78 -67.36
C GLY A 183 40.65 15.37 -66.16
N ALA A 184 40.82 16.69 -66.19
CA ALA A 184 41.44 17.46 -65.11
C ALA A 184 40.71 17.34 -63.77
N TRP A 185 39.38 17.15 -63.74
CA TRP A 185 38.63 16.96 -62.50
C TRP A 185 38.85 15.59 -61.89
N MET A 186 39.07 14.56 -62.71
CA MET A 186 39.39 13.21 -62.24
C MET A 186 40.81 13.16 -61.67
N GLU A 187 41.76 13.80 -62.34
CA GLU A 187 43.15 13.92 -61.88
C GLU A 187 43.27 14.75 -60.58
N ASP A 188 42.68 15.96 -60.52
CA ASP A 188 42.68 16.82 -59.33
C ASP A 188 41.96 16.15 -58.14
N LYS A 189 40.86 15.41 -58.40
CA LYS A 189 40.22 14.60 -57.37
C LYS A 189 41.13 13.48 -56.86
N THR A 190 41.81 12.74 -57.73
CA THR A 190 42.75 11.70 -57.30
C THR A 190 43.95 12.27 -56.55
N GLU A 191 44.51 13.42 -56.98
CA GLU A 191 45.60 14.07 -56.24
C GLU A 191 45.13 14.58 -54.87
N SER A 192 43.90 15.07 -54.76
CA SER A 192 43.28 15.48 -53.49
C SER A 192 43.05 14.29 -52.54
N GLU A 193 42.53 13.17 -53.04
CA GLU A 193 42.36 11.94 -52.26
C GLU A 193 43.71 11.33 -51.86
N GLU A 194 44.73 11.40 -52.71
CA GLU A 194 46.07 10.88 -52.44
C GLU A 194 46.87 11.77 -51.47
N ARG A 195 46.77 13.11 -51.60
CA ARG A 195 47.26 14.07 -50.58
C ARG A 195 46.57 13.84 -49.23
N THR A 196 45.26 13.63 -49.21
CA THR A 196 44.49 13.32 -47.99
C THR A 196 44.97 12.01 -47.37
N ARG A 197 45.16 10.95 -48.17
CA ARG A 197 45.71 9.66 -47.73
C ARG A 197 47.13 9.81 -47.16
N HIS A 198 47.98 10.61 -47.81
CA HIS A 198 49.33 10.87 -47.35
C HIS A 198 49.36 11.68 -46.04
N ALA A 199 48.45 12.63 -45.86
CA ALA A 199 48.26 13.37 -44.61
C ALA A 199 47.78 12.48 -43.45
N VAL A 200 46.82 11.56 -43.70
CA VAL A 200 46.36 10.59 -42.69
C VAL A 200 47.48 9.60 -42.31
N ILE A 201 48.27 9.13 -43.29
CA ILE A 201 49.43 8.26 -43.03
C ILE A 201 50.54 9.02 -42.27
N ALA A 202 50.72 10.33 -42.52
CA ALA A 202 51.63 11.16 -41.76
C ALA A 202 51.16 11.34 -40.30
N ALA A 203 49.87 11.61 -40.07
CA ALA A 203 49.29 11.71 -38.73
C ALA A 203 49.37 10.38 -37.95
N MET A 204 49.15 9.24 -38.61
CA MET A 204 49.37 7.92 -38.02
C MET A 204 50.85 7.64 -37.70
N LYS A 205 51.80 8.24 -38.43
CA LYS A 205 53.24 8.14 -38.14
C LYS A 205 53.74 9.13 -37.08
N SER A 206 53.08 10.28 -36.88
CA SER A 206 53.46 11.25 -35.85
C SER A 206 52.94 10.87 -34.45
N GLY A 207 51.98 9.96 -34.36
CA GLY A 207 51.49 9.40 -33.09
C GLY A 207 50.44 10.23 -32.35
N ASP A 208 50.14 11.44 -32.83
CA ASP A 208 49.13 12.34 -32.25
C ASP A 208 47.69 11.95 -32.64
N PHE A 209 47.25 10.75 -32.23
CA PHE A 209 45.84 10.34 -32.30
C PHE A 209 45.35 9.87 -30.92
N LYS A 210 44.49 10.69 -30.29
CA LYS A 210 43.73 10.30 -29.09
C LYS A 210 42.33 9.85 -29.47
N ASP A 211 42.06 8.57 -29.26
CA ASP A 211 40.70 8.03 -29.28
C ASP A 211 39.97 8.45 -27.97
N ASN A 212 38.83 9.12 -28.13
CA ASN A 212 38.00 9.63 -27.03
C ASN A 212 36.75 8.76 -26.77
N LEU A 213 36.70 7.52 -27.28
CA LEU A 213 35.48 6.67 -27.25
C LEU A 213 35.50 5.53 -26.19
N LEU A 214 36.37 5.60 -25.18
CA LEU A 214 36.38 4.71 -24.01
C LEU A 214 36.54 5.51 -22.71
N GLY A 215 35.54 5.49 -21.81
CA GLY A 215 35.54 6.44 -20.68
C GLY A 215 34.57 6.26 -19.51
N THR A 216 34.08 5.05 -19.17
CA THR A 216 33.44 4.82 -17.84
C THR A 216 33.57 3.37 -17.34
N SER A 217 34.50 3.12 -16.41
CA SER A 217 34.22 2.43 -15.12
C SER A 217 35.49 2.18 -14.26
N ASN A 218 35.40 2.60 -13.00
CA ASN A 218 36.07 2.11 -11.78
C ASN A 218 37.60 1.87 -11.75
N GLY A 219 38.29 2.69 -10.95
CA GLY A 219 39.60 2.39 -10.34
C GLY A 219 39.80 3.28 -9.10
N SER A 220 40.16 2.71 -7.95
CA SER A 220 39.97 3.35 -6.64
C SER A 220 41.25 3.89 -5.95
N SER A 221 41.08 5.04 -5.28
CA SER A 221 41.66 5.39 -3.97
C SER A 221 43.17 5.21 -3.68
N SER A 222 43.92 6.31 -3.80
CA SER A 222 44.94 6.81 -2.84
C SER A 222 45.52 8.11 -3.42
N GLY A 223 45.98 9.12 -2.68
CA GLY A 223 46.22 9.29 -1.24
C GLY A 223 47.41 10.24 -1.09
N SER A 224 47.34 11.23 -0.18
CA SER A 224 48.26 12.41 -0.10
C SER A 224 48.09 13.43 -1.26
N GLY A 225 48.29 14.74 -1.08
CA GLY A 225 48.42 15.51 0.17
C GLY A 225 48.95 16.95 -0.01
N ASN A 226 48.59 17.83 0.95
CA ASN A 226 49.20 19.15 1.28
C ASN A 226 48.82 20.43 0.48
N SER A 227 48.56 21.53 1.24
CA SER A 227 48.62 22.99 0.92
C SER A 227 47.87 23.59 -0.29
N GLY A 228 47.21 24.76 -0.21
CA GLY A 228 46.90 25.67 0.91
C GLY A 228 46.88 27.17 0.52
N SER A 229 46.11 28.02 1.23
CA SER A 229 45.98 29.51 1.09
C SER A 229 45.35 29.99 -0.25
N GLU A 230 44.18 30.63 -0.35
CA GLU A 230 43.63 31.91 0.21
C GLU A 230 43.93 33.17 -0.64
N ASN A 231 42.86 33.96 -0.87
CA ASN A 231 42.78 35.45 -0.89
C ASN A 231 43.67 36.28 -1.89
N GLU A 232 43.29 37.47 -2.37
CA GLU A 232 42.01 38.24 -2.39
C GLU A 232 42.13 39.43 -3.41
N VAL A 233 41.20 40.40 -3.30
CA VAL A 233 41.33 41.83 -3.67
C VAL A 233 40.75 42.26 -5.03
N MET A 234 40.05 43.41 -4.99
CA MET A 234 39.37 44.09 -6.11
C MET A 234 40.21 45.25 -6.66
N GLU A 235 39.83 45.83 -7.81
CA GLU A 235 39.35 47.23 -7.91
C GLU A 235 38.85 47.57 -9.33
N GLY A 236 38.27 48.77 -9.54
CA GLY A 236 37.85 49.25 -10.87
C GLY A 236 37.28 50.69 -10.88
N THR A 237 37.19 51.31 -12.07
CA THR A 237 36.54 52.60 -12.44
C THR A 237 36.72 52.79 -13.97
N SER A 238 35.76 53.22 -14.84
CA SER A 238 34.97 54.48 -15.00
C SER A 238 35.72 55.63 -15.72
N SER A 239 35.21 56.34 -16.77
CA SER A 239 34.08 56.16 -17.73
C SER A 239 34.11 57.28 -18.83
N LYS A 240 33.11 57.32 -19.76
CA LYS A 240 32.66 58.48 -20.61
C LYS A 240 33.54 58.90 -21.84
N ASP A 241 33.07 59.61 -22.89
CA ASP A 241 31.76 60.24 -23.27
C ASP A 241 31.64 60.46 -24.84
N THR A 242 30.49 61.00 -25.33
CA THR A 242 30.21 61.74 -26.62
C THR A 242 29.36 61.10 -27.77
N THR A 243 28.79 61.94 -28.67
CA THR A 243 27.48 61.75 -29.38
C THR A 243 27.34 62.47 -30.78
N PRO A 244 26.24 62.30 -31.59
CA PRO A 244 26.16 62.57 -33.06
C PRO A 244 25.43 63.88 -33.50
N PRO A 245 25.17 64.13 -34.81
CA PRO A 245 23.85 63.89 -35.48
C PRO A 245 24.02 63.37 -36.96
N SER A 246 23.17 63.51 -38.03
CA SER A 246 21.87 64.17 -38.39
C SER A 246 21.26 63.58 -39.71
N GLU A 247 19.98 63.85 -40.05
CA GLU A 247 19.29 63.56 -41.35
C GLU A 247 19.12 64.81 -42.26
N PRO A 248 18.47 64.75 -43.47
CA PRO A 248 17.02 65.06 -43.60
C PRO A 248 16.20 64.32 -44.72
N GLU A 249 14.94 64.74 -44.93
CA GLU A 249 13.80 64.02 -45.58
C GLU A 249 13.57 64.19 -47.12
N VAL A 250 12.62 63.42 -47.71
CA VAL A 250 11.35 63.90 -48.39
C VAL A 250 10.59 62.77 -49.17
N LYS A 251 9.25 62.88 -49.28
CA LYS A 251 8.24 62.04 -50.04
C LYS A 251 7.35 62.99 -50.91
N PRO A 252 6.61 62.62 -52.01
CA PRO A 252 5.46 61.66 -51.97
C PRO A 252 4.82 61.05 -53.29
N LYS A 253 3.93 60.02 -53.13
CA LYS A 253 2.66 59.69 -53.89
C LYS A 253 2.68 59.35 -55.43
N ALA A 254 1.73 58.59 -56.03
CA ALA A 254 0.69 57.60 -55.60
C ALA A 254 -0.07 56.90 -56.79
N LYS A 255 -0.84 55.81 -56.49
CA LYS A 255 -1.97 55.16 -57.26
C LYS A 255 -1.66 54.30 -58.52
N SER A 256 -2.46 53.29 -58.96
CA SER A 256 -3.53 52.44 -58.34
C SER A 256 -4.12 51.35 -59.29
N PHE A 257 -4.49 50.14 -58.79
CA PHE A 257 -5.52 49.18 -59.32
C PHE A 257 -5.82 48.11 -58.21
N PHE A 258 -7.06 47.78 -57.78
CA PHE A 258 -8.08 46.83 -58.30
C PHE A 258 -7.59 45.36 -58.45
N GLY A 259 -8.30 44.29 -57.98
CA GLY A 259 -9.52 44.15 -57.14
C GLY A 259 -10.09 42.69 -57.15
N PHE A 260 -11.11 42.37 -56.32
CA PHE A 260 -11.92 41.11 -56.25
C PHE A 260 -11.23 39.80 -55.73
N ASP A 261 -11.90 38.79 -55.13
CA ASP A 261 -13.08 38.73 -54.21
C ASP A 261 -13.27 37.31 -53.57
N GLU A 262 -14.18 37.22 -52.59
CA GLU A 262 -15.05 36.10 -52.11
C GLU A 262 -14.56 34.61 -51.95
N ASP A 263 -14.50 34.17 -50.68
CA ASP A 263 -15.31 33.13 -49.97
C ASP A 263 -15.38 31.61 -50.34
N ASP A 264 -15.19 30.82 -49.26
CA ASP A 264 -15.97 29.66 -48.74
C ASP A 264 -15.86 28.17 -49.20
N GLU A 265 -16.25 27.33 -48.21
CA GLU A 265 -16.61 25.89 -48.20
C GLU A 265 -15.57 24.80 -48.61
N PHE A 266 -15.78 23.49 -48.40
CA PHE A 266 -16.24 22.62 -47.28
C PHE A 266 -16.28 21.17 -47.84
N MET A 267 -16.69 20.17 -47.06
CA MET A 267 -16.71 18.73 -47.40
C MET A 267 -17.77 18.34 -48.45
N SER A 268 -17.47 17.35 -49.31
CA SER A 268 -18.28 16.12 -49.54
C SER A 268 -17.61 15.20 -50.62
N SER A 269 -17.77 13.86 -50.55
CA SER A 269 -18.58 12.95 -51.40
C SER A 269 -18.46 13.11 -52.93
N ASP A 270 -18.54 12.08 -53.78
CA ASP A 270 -18.43 10.60 -53.69
C ASP A 270 -18.31 10.08 -55.16
N ASP A 271 -17.91 8.81 -55.35
CA ASP A 271 -17.95 8.04 -56.62
C ASP A 271 -17.11 8.61 -57.83
N GLU A 272 -16.87 7.94 -58.97
CA GLU A 272 -17.33 6.65 -59.54
C GLU A 272 -16.20 6.01 -60.43
N GLU A 273 -16.54 5.13 -61.39
CA GLU A 273 -15.67 4.36 -62.34
C GLU A 273 -14.78 3.26 -61.67
N GLU A 274 -15.05 1.94 -61.78
CA GLU A 274 -15.34 1.00 -62.89
C GLU A 274 -14.10 0.27 -63.47
N GLU A 275 -14.07 -1.06 -63.29
CA GLU A 275 -13.60 -2.03 -64.30
C GLU A 275 -14.45 -3.31 -64.14
N GLU A 276 -15.07 -3.78 -65.23
CA GLU A 276 -15.93 -4.97 -65.25
C GLU A 276 -15.14 -6.26 -65.49
N ASP A 277 -15.63 -7.40 -64.99
CA ASP A 277 -15.80 -8.60 -65.85
C ASP A 277 -16.92 -9.53 -65.30
N GLU A 278 -17.52 -10.34 -66.17
CA GLU A 278 -18.89 -10.86 -66.00
C GLU A 278 -19.05 -12.36 -65.58
N LYS A 279 -20.32 -12.71 -65.27
CA LYS A 279 -20.97 -14.04 -65.10
C LYS A 279 -20.83 -14.74 -63.74
N GLU A 280 -21.93 -14.99 -63.00
CA GLU A 280 -23.19 -15.73 -63.27
C GLU A 280 -23.01 -17.28 -63.23
N ASN A 281 -23.93 -18.10 -62.67
CA ASN A 281 -25.21 -17.82 -61.98
C ASN A 281 -25.53 -18.86 -60.87
N GLN A 282 -26.65 -18.67 -60.16
CA GLN A 282 -27.17 -19.48 -59.03
C GLN A 282 -28.11 -20.63 -59.52
N PRO A 283 -28.94 -21.36 -58.70
CA PRO A 283 -29.07 -21.47 -57.23
C PRO A 283 -29.34 -22.91 -56.65
N ALA A 284 -29.62 -22.96 -55.33
CA ALA A 284 -30.67 -23.76 -54.65
C ALA A 284 -30.44 -25.18 -54.03
N GLU A 285 -30.99 -25.29 -52.81
CA GLU A 285 -31.70 -26.40 -52.13
C GLU A 285 -31.00 -27.66 -51.52
N GLU A 286 -31.10 -27.70 -50.18
CA GLU A 286 -31.52 -28.80 -49.27
C GLU A 286 -30.76 -30.15 -49.10
N ALA A 287 -30.26 -30.31 -47.85
CA ALA A 287 -30.57 -31.39 -46.89
C ALA A 287 -29.65 -32.63 -46.69
N GLU A 288 -29.52 -32.94 -45.39
CA GLU A 288 -29.22 -34.22 -44.71
C GLU A 288 -27.79 -34.80 -44.62
N GLU A 289 -27.63 -35.63 -43.57
CA GLU A 289 -26.44 -35.90 -42.75
C GLU A 289 -25.40 -36.88 -43.35
N GLU A 290 -24.11 -36.76 -42.98
CA GLU A 290 -23.48 -37.71 -42.04
C GLU A 290 -22.03 -37.36 -41.62
N ILE A 291 -21.76 -37.51 -40.31
CA ILE A 291 -20.48 -37.90 -39.65
C ILE A 291 -19.22 -37.03 -39.87
N GLU A 292 -18.87 -36.24 -38.85
CA GLU A 292 -17.58 -35.52 -38.74
C GLU A 292 -16.37 -36.42 -38.40
N LYS A 293 -15.19 -36.05 -38.93
CA LYS A 293 -13.87 -36.27 -38.29
C LYS A 293 -12.94 -35.08 -38.55
N GLU A 294 -12.35 -34.54 -37.49
CA GLU A 294 -11.42 -33.39 -37.56
C GLU A 294 -10.16 -33.67 -38.41
N PRO A 295 -9.69 -32.64 -39.13
CA PRO A 295 -8.27 -32.28 -39.01
C PRO A 295 -8.03 -30.78 -38.71
N THR A 296 -6.86 -30.49 -38.12
CA THR A 296 -6.45 -29.19 -37.57
C THR A 296 -6.32 -28.04 -38.59
N PRO A 297 -6.72 -26.79 -38.24
CA PRO A 297 -6.52 -25.61 -39.08
C PRO A 297 -5.11 -24.95 -38.97
N PRO A 298 -4.67 -24.20 -39.99
CA PRO A 298 -3.38 -23.47 -40.05
C PRO A 298 -3.41 -22.08 -39.35
N PRO A 299 -2.26 -21.39 -39.17
CA PRO A 299 -2.17 -20.18 -38.34
C PRO A 299 -2.61 -18.87 -39.03
N VAL A 300 -3.07 -17.91 -38.21
CA VAL A 300 -3.58 -16.58 -38.60
C VAL A 300 -2.62 -15.47 -38.11
N PRO A 301 -2.39 -14.37 -38.86
CA PRO A 301 -1.18 -13.54 -38.72
C PRO A 301 -1.19 -12.47 -37.62
N SER A 302 0.01 -11.94 -37.35
CA SER A 302 0.31 -10.97 -36.29
C SER A 302 -0.25 -9.56 -36.53
N LYS A 303 -0.81 -8.93 -35.49
CA LYS A 303 -0.98 -7.47 -35.39
C LYS A 303 -0.02 -6.86 -34.35
N GLY A 304 0.37 -5.61 -34.56
CA GLY A 304 1.61 -5.02 -34.01
C GLY A 304 1.58 -4.65 -32.51
N LYS A 305 2.75 -4.71 -31.87
CA LYS A 305 2.96 -4.25 -30.47
C LYS A 305 3.39 -2.79 -30.42
N ALA A 306 2.46 -1.89 -30.10
CA ALA A 306 2.79 -0.53 -29.68
C ALA A 306 3.56 -0.56 -28.34
N LYS A 307 4.71 0.13 -28.25
CA LYS A 307 5.55 0.16 -27.04
C LYS A 307 5.18 1.31 -26.12
N ALA A 308 4.28 1.08 -25.16
CA ALA A 308 4.12 1.97 -24.01
C ALA A 308 5.38 1.88 -23.12
N LYS A 309 6.10 3.00 -22.94
CA LYS A 309 7.29 3.08 -22.07
C LYS A 309 6.91 3.22 -20.59
N GLY A 310 6.39 2.15 -20.00
CA GLY A 310 6.26 2.06 -18.54
C GLY A 310 7.63 2.03 -17.86
N ARG A 311 7.94 3.04 -17.03
CA ARG A 311 9.18 3.09 -16.23
C ARG A 311 9.06 2.07 -15.09
N ALA A 312 9.82 0.98 -15.15
CA ALA A 312 9.82 -0.03 -14.10
C ALA A 312 10.23 0.58 -12.74
N PRO A 313 9.59 0.19 -11.62
CA PRO A 313 9.97 0.66 -10.30
C PRO A 313 11.38 0.17 -9.93
N ALA A 314 12.11 0.98 -9.18
CA ALA A 314 13.46 0.65 -8.75
C ALA A 314 13.46 -0.55 -7.79
N LYS A 315 14.34 -1.54 -8.03
CA LYS A 315 14.65 -2.58 -7.06
C LYS A 315 15.41 -1.95 -5.88
N GLN A 316 14.70 -1.56 -4.83
CA GLN A 316 15.28 -1.43 -3.51
C GLN A 316 15.59 -2.83 -2.95
N SER A 317 16.61 -2.93 -2.09
CA SER A 317 17.34 -4.18 -1.83
C SER A 317 17.58 -4.48 -0.34
N GLY A 318 16.84 -3.82 0.54
CA GLY A 318 16.80 -4.17 1.97
C GLY A 318 16.14 -5.54 2.20
N PRO A 319 16.56 -6.28 3.25
CA PRO A 319 15.89 -7.52 3.66
C PRO A 319 14.46 -7.31 4.17
N THR A 320 14.03 -6.05 4.26
CA THR A 320 12.69 -5.59 4.62
C THR A 320 11.79 -5.32 3.41
N ASP A 321 12.31 -5.26 2.19
CA ASP A 321 11.66 -4.49 1.11
C ASP A 321 10.78 -5.38 0.21
N ILE A 322 9.83 -6.10 0.82
CA ILE A 322 8.83 -6.91 0.11
C ILE A 322 7.41 -6.61 0.63
N GLY A 323 6.77 -5.63 0.00
CA GLY A 323 5.31 -5.42 0.13
C GLY A 323 4.51 -6.61 -0.38
N MET A 324 3.24 -6.66 0.01
CA MET A 324 2.30 -7.68 -0.42
C MET A 324 1.37 -7.14 -1.52
N SER A 325 0.87 -8.07 -2.32
CA SER A 325 -0.08 -7.79 -3.38
C SER A 325 -1.00 -9.01 -3.46
N ARG A 326 -1.99 -9.01 -2.57
CA ARG A 326 -2.93 -10.10 -2.28
C ARG A 326 -4.35 -9.53 -2.27
N LEU A 327 -4.75 -8.98 -3.42
CA LEU A 327 -6.11 -8.48 -3.65
C LEU A 327 -7.15 -9.56 -3.30
N THR A 328 -8.28 -9.12 -2.77
CA THR A 328 -9.37 -10.00 -2.32
C THR A 328 -9.84 -10.96 -3.43
N LEU A 329 -10.18 -12.18 -3.01
CA LEU A 329 -10.69 -13.27 -3.84
C LEU A 329 -9.77 -13.68 -5.02
N SER A 330 -8.53 -13.19 -5.06
CA SER A 330 -7.51 -13.69 -5.97
C SER A 330 -7.01 -15.06 -5.54
N ASP A 331 -6.32 -15.78 -6.43
CA ASP A 331 -5.65 -17.05 -6.08
C ASP A 331 -4.58 -16.91 -4.99
N ALA A 332 -4.13 -15.68 -4.70
CA ALA A 332 -3.22 -15.40 -3.59
C ALA A 332 -3.97 -15.23 -2.26
N ASP A 333 -5.17 -14.63 -2.29
CA ASP A 333 -6.08 -14.56 -1.14
C ASP A 333 -6.63 -15.96 -0.81
N LYS A 334 -7.13 -16.71 -1.80
CA LYS A 334 -7.56 -18.11 -1.59
C LYS A 334 -6.48 -18.93 -0.87
N LYS A 335 -5.21 -18.81 -1.27
CA LYS A 335 -4.10 -19.55 -0.61
C LYS A 335 -3.82 -19.10 0.83
N ALA A 336 -4.16 -17.85 1.21
CA ALA A 336 -4.12 -17.40 2.59
C ALA A 336 -5.33 -17.93 3.38
N ARG A 337 -6.53 -17.92 2.78
CA ARG A 337 -7.76 -18.51 3.35
C ARG A 337 -7.64 -20.01 3.58
N ASP A 338 -7.10 -20.75 2.62
CA ASP A 338 -6.83 -22.19 2.71
C ASP A 338 -5.88 -22.46 3.90
N TRP A 339 -4.79 -21.69 4.00
CA TRP A 339 -3.81 -21.77 5.08
C TRP A 339 -4.41 -21.40 6.46
N PHE A 340 -5.29 -20.39 6.52
CA PHE A 340 -5.98 -19.99 7.75
C PHE A 340 -6.88 -21.11 8.27
N ILE A 341 -7.64 -21.74 7.39
CA ILE A 341 -8.51 -22.88 7.74
C ILE A 341 -7.69 -24.11 8.16
N GLU A 342 -6.59 -24.41 7.47
CA GLU A 342 -5.67 -25.49 7.84
C GLU A 342 -5.05 -25.24 9.23
N THR A 343 -4.57 -24.02 9.46
CA THR A 343 -3.88 -23.63 10.71
C THR A 343 -4.83 -23.62 11.91
N THR A 344 -6.03 -23.07 11.77
CA THR A 344 -6.98 -22.96 12.90
C THR A 344 -7.56 -24.31 13.32
N LYS A 345 -7.73 -25.27 12.40
CA LYS A 345 -8.15 -26.65 12.73
C LYS A 345 -7.22 -27.35 13.73
N VAL A 346 -5.92 -27.03 13.73
CA VAL A 346 -4.94 -27.59 14.70
C VAL A 346 -5.24 -27.15 16.15
N PHE A 347 -5.95 -26.04 16.34
CA PHE A 347 -6.38 -25.51 17.65
C PHE A 347 -7.81 -25.92 18.03
N SER A 348 -8.30 -27.02 17.46
CA SER A 348 -9.64 -27.58 17.67
C SER A 348 -10.77 -26.63 17.27
N CYS A 349 -10.52 -25.71 16.32
CA CYS A 349 -11.53 -24.78 15.85
C CYS A 349 -12.51 -25.44 14.88
N ASN A 350 -13.81 -25.27 15.15
CA ASN A 350 -14.84 -25.43 14.14
C ASN A 350 -14.83 -24.20 13.22
N VAL A 351 -14.82 -24.41 11.91
CA VAL A 351 -14.71 -23.32 10.92
C VAL A 351 -16.04 -23.17 10.19
N LYS A 352 -16.62 -21.97 10.25
CA LYS A 352 -17.76 -21.56 9.43
C LYS A 352 -17.31 -20.60 8.34
N VAL A 353 -17.96 -20.64 7.18
CA VAL A 353 -17.84 -19.65 6.10
C VAL A 353 -19.24 -19.12 5.79
N ASP A 354 -19.39 -17.80 5.67
CA ASP A 354 -20.67 -17.18 5.33
C ASP A 354 -20.80 -16.83 3.84
N ALA A 355 -21.98 -16.34 3.46
CA ALA A 355 -22.33 -15.99 2.09
C ALA A 355 -21.43 -14.90 1.46
N MET A 356 -20.69 -14.12 2.27
CA MET A 356 -19.68 -13.17 1.81
C MET A 356 -18.23 -13.70 1.95
N GLY A 357 -18.09 -14.99 2.26
CA GLY A 357 -16.81 -15.66 2.44
C GLY A 357 -16.04 -15.26 3.70
N ASN A 358 -16.69 -14.62 4.68
CA ASN A 358 -16.06 -14.37 5.97
C ASN A 358 -15.82 -15.71 6.66
N ILE A 359 -14.64 -15.88 7.24
CA ILE A 359 -14.21 -17.15 7.84
C ILE A 359 -14.17 -16.99 9.35
N PHE A 360 -14.99 -17.76 10.06
CA PHE A 360 -15.09 -17.74 11.51
C PHE A 360 -14.53 -19.04 12.06
N ALA A 361 -13.31 -19.00 12.62
CA ALA A 361 -12.68 -20.13 13.29
C ALA A 361 -12.97 -20.08 14.79
N ILE A 362 -13.76 -21.03 15.30
CA ILE A 362 -14.35 -21.01 16.65
C ILE A 362 -13.79 -22.18 17.47
N ARG A 363 -12.95 -21.88 18.47
CA ARG A 363 -12.58 -22.79 19.55
C ARG A 363 -13.74 -22.87 20.57
N PRO A 364 -14.18 -24.08 20.98
CA PRO A 364 -15.22 -24.21 21.99
C PRO A 364 -14.74 -23.70 23.37
N GLY A 365 -15.69 -23.26 24.19
CA GLY A 365 -15.50 -22.99 25.62
C GLY A 365 -16.37 -23.93 26.46
N LYS A 366 -16.58 -23.60 27.74
CA LYS A 366 -17.51 -24.37 28.61
C LYS A 366 -18.95 -24.22 28.15
N ASN A 367 -19.41 -22.97 27.95
CA ASN A 367 -20.77 -22.65 27.58
C ASN A 367 -20.90 -22.34 26.07
N ASN A 368 -20.96 -23.39 25.26
CA ASN A 368 -21.08 -23.28 23.80
C ASN A 368 -22.46 -22.80 23.29
N SER A 369 -23.42 -22.47 24.16
CA SER A 369 -24.72 -21.91 23.74
C SER A 369 -24.72 -20.39 23.57
N ALA A 370 -23.67 -19.70 24.03
CA ALA A 370 -23.56 -18.25 24.00
C ALA A 370 -22.50 -17.79 22.97
N PRO A 371 -22.63 -16.56 22.41
CA PRO A 371 -21.87 -16.15 21.23
C PRO A 371 -20.37 -15.96 21.50
N PRO A 372 -19.48 -16.24 20.54
CA PRO A 372 -18.03 -16.27 20.80
C PRO A 372 -17.40 -14.89 21.03
N THR A 373 -16.33 -14.84 21.82
CA THR A 373 -15.39 -13.70 21.84
C THR A 373 -14.35 -13.89 20.74
N TYR A 374 -14.33 -13.00 19.74
CA TYR A 374 -13.46 -13.11 18.58
C TYR A 374 -12.31 -12.11 18.62
N ALA A 375 -11.11 -12.55 18.24
CA ALA A 375 -10.16 -11.70 17.55
C ALA A 375 -10.52 -11.61 16.06
N GLY A 376 -10.10 -10.59 15.33
CA GLY A 376 -10.31 -10.56 13.88
C GLY A 376 -9.67 -9.38 13.18
N SER A 377 -9.57 -9.50 11.84
CA SER A 377 -9.33 -8.42 10.87
C SER A 377 -9.46 -9.00 9.44
N HIS A 378 -8.67 -8.56 8.46
CA HIS A 378 -8.60 -9.10 7.09
C HIS A 378 -7.30 -9.85 6.77
N MET A 379 -7.35 -10.56 5.64
CA MET A 379 -6.17 -11.05 4.92
C MET A 379 -6.03 -10.50 3.51
N ASP A 380 -7.01 -9.84 2.88
CA ASP A 380 -6.76 -9.14 1.62
C ASP A 380 -5.90 -7.88 1.80
N THR A 381 -5.22 -7.42 0.74
CA THR A 381 -4.35 -6.23 0.76
C THR A 381 -4.56 -5.33 -0.46
N GLN A 382 -4.22 -4.04 -0.34
CA GLN A 382 -3.97 -3.12 -1.46
C GLN A 382 -3.04 -3.73 -2.54
N PRO A 383 -3.04 -3.20 -3.78
CA PRO A 383 -2.11 -3.62 -4.83
C PRO A 383 -0.63 -3.46 -4.43
N THR A 384 -0.34 -2.46 -3.58
CA THR A 384 0.98 -2.09 -3.04
C THR A 384 1.05 -2.22 -1.52
N GLY A 385 0.16 -3.00 -0.90
CA GLY A 385 0.06 -3.09 0.56
C GLY A 385 1.34 -3.56 1.26
N GLY A 386 1.41 -3.33 2.57
CA GLY A 386 2.54 -3.78 3.37
C GLY A 386 2.45 -5.26 3.78
N ARG A 387 2.76 -5.58 5.04
CA ARG A 387 2.88 -6.96 5.55
C ARG A 387 2.20 -7.18 6.91
N TYR A 388 1.69 -6.13 7.50
CA TYR A 388 1.11 -6.09 8.84
C TYR A 388 -0.34 -5.62 8.78
N ASP A 389 -0.68 -4.76 7.80
CA ASP A 389 -2.04 -4.34 7.46
C ASP A 389 -3.02 -5.53 7.39
N GLY A 390 -4.07 -5.50 8.22
CA GLY A 390 -5.04 -6.57 8.49
C GLY A 390 -4.46 -7.85 9.10
N ILE A 391 -3.52 -8.45 8.38
CA ILE A 391 -2.94 -9.78 8.61
C ILE A 391 -2.29 -9.92 10.00
N LEU A 392 -1.86 -8.81 10.63
CA LEU A 392 -1.40 -8.79 12.02
C LEU A 392 -2.49 -9.22 13.01
N GLY A 393 -3.71 -8.69 12.88
CA GLY A 393 -4.83 -9.01 13.77
C GLY A 393 -5.25 -10.48 13.66
N VAL A 394 -5.34 -10.97 12.42
CA VAL A 394 -5.65 -12.38 12.14
C VAL A 394 -4.57 -13.31 12.69
N HIS A 395 -3.28 -13.00 12.50
CA HIS A 395 -2.18 -13.80 13.07
C HIS A 395 -2.13 -13.75 14.60
N ALA A 396 -2.40 -12.59 15.21
CA ALA A 396 -2.38 -12.44 16.66
C ALA A 396 -3.54 -13.20 17.32
N GLY A 397 -4.72 -13.24 16.68
CA GLY A 397 -5.81 -14.13 17.08
C GLY A 397 -5.42 -15.61 17.03
N ILE A 398 -4.72 -16.04 15.98
CA ILE A 398 -4.23 -17.43 15.87
C ILE A 398 -3.22 -17.74 16.99
N GLU A 399 -2.26 -16.85 17.26
CA GLU A 399 -1.29 -17.07 18.34
C GLU A 399 -1.94 -16.97 19.73
N ALA A 400 -3.02 -16.20 19.91
CA ALA A 400 -3.82 -16.21 21.13
C ALA A 400 -4.50 -17.58 21.34
N LEU A 401 -5.18 -18.13 20.32
CA LEU A 401 -5.77 -19.48 20.37
C LEU A 401 -4.72 -20.57 20.62
N LYS A 402 -3.55 -20.45 19.98
CA LYS A 402 -2.42 -21.34 20.22
C LYS A 402 -1.92 -21.23 21.66
N THR A 403 -1.72 -20.02 22.18
CA THR A 403 -1.27 -19.80 23.56
C THR A 403 -2.28 -20.33 24.58
N MET A 404 -3.59 -20.20 24.31
CA MET A 404 -4.63 -20.84 25.12
C MET A 404 -4.55 -22.37 25.10
N LYS A 405 -4.21 -22.99 23.96
CA LYS A 405 -4.01 -24.44 23.87
C LYS A 405 -2.71 -24.90 24.56
N ASP A 406 -1.60 -24.22 24.29
CA ASP A 406 -0.26 -24.56 24.79
C ASP A 406 -0.14 -24.38 26.32
N ASN A 407 -1.13 -23.76 26.98
CA ASN A 407 -1.23 -23.57 28.44
C ASN A 407 -2.54 -24.14 29.03
N ASP A 408 -3.26 -25.00 28.31
CA ASP A 408 -4.52 -25.67 28.72
C ASP A 408 -5.62 -24.72 29.27
N ILE A 409 -5.69 -23.49 28.74
CA ILE A 409 -6.65 -22.46 29.17
C ILE A 409 -8.04 -22.74 28.61
N GLU A 410 -8.96 -23.16 29.46
CA GLU A 410 -10.38 -23.25 29.14
C GLU A 410 -11.08 -21.90 29.36
N THR A 411 -11.93 -21.47 28.41
CA THR A 411 -12.70 -20.22 28.46
C THR A 411 -14.17 -20.48 28.77
N GLU A 412 -14.84 -19.54 29.44
CA GLU A 412 -16.25 -19.68 29.82
C GLU A 412 -17.15 -19.70 28.58
N TYR A 413 -16.89 -18.82 27.61
CA TYR A 413 -17.55 -18.78 26.32
C TYR A 413 -16.61 -19.28 25.20
N PRO A 414 -17.14 -19.59 24.00
CA PRO A 414 -16.29 -19.90 22.85
C PRO A 414 -15.41 -18.72 22.48
N THR A 415 -14.22 -19.01 21.98
CA THR A 415 -13.25 -18.01 21.50
C THR A 415 -12.91 -18.25 20.04
N GLY A 416 -12.47 -17.24 19.29
CA GLY A 416 -12.21 -17.45 17.86
C GLY A 416 -11.41 -16.38 17.15
N VAL A 417 -11.22 -16.60 15.85
CA VAL A 417 -10.61 -15.65 14.91
C VAL A 417 -11.52 -15.46 13.71
N ILE A 418 -11.74 -14.21 13.30
CA ILE A 418 -12.45 -13.85 12.07
C ILE A 418 -11.44 -13.37 11.02
N ASN A 419 -11.58 -13.89 9.79
CA ASN A 419 -11.10 -13.21 8.58
C ASN A 419 -12.31 -12.66 7.82
N TRP A 420 -12.42 -11.34 7.75
CA TRP A 420 -13.40 -10.65 6.93
C TRP A 420 -12.94 -10.54 5.46
N THR A 421 -13.89 -10.44 4.51
CA THR A 421 -13.61 -10.33 3.06
C THR A 421 -13.65 -8.89 2.55
N ASN A 422 -12.65 -8.48 1.75
CA ASN A 422 -12.62 -7.17 1.07
C ASN A 422 -12.72 -6.02 2.07
N GLU A 423 -11.72 -5.91 2.96
CA GLU A 423 -11.53 -4.69 3.73
C GLU A 423 -11.20 -3.56 2.77
N GLU A 424 -10.21 -3.79 1.92
CA GLU A 424 -9.41 -2.74 1.30
C GLU A 424 -10.17 -1.95 0.23
N GLY A 425 -11.35 -2.42 -0.18
CA GLY A 425 -12.12 -1.92 -1.34
C GLY A 425 -11.36 -2.00 -2.68
N ALA A 426 -10.16 -2.59 -2.67
CA ALA A 426 -9.13 -2.34 -3.66
C ALA A 426 -9.34 -3.08 -4.99
N ARG A 427 -10.05 -4.21 -4.96
CA ARG A 427 -10.49 -4.92 -6.17
C ARG A 427 -11.96 -4.64 -6.44
N PHE A 428 -12.80 -4.79 -5.43
CA PHE A 428 -14.24 -4.54 -5.48
C PHE A 428 -14.54 -3.26 -4.68
N PRO A 429 -14.98 -2.16 -5.34
CA PRO A 429 -15.22 -0.88 -4.67
C PRO A 429 -16.19 -0.99 -3.49
N ILE A 430 -16.10 -0.05 -2.53
CA ILE A 430 -16.61 -0.14 -1.15
C ILE A 430 -15.67 -0.97 -0.27
N SER A 431 -14.94 -0.25 0.59
CA SER A 431 -14.17 -0.80 1.69
C SER A 431 -15.10 -1.39 2.77
N MET A 432 -14.60 -2.34 3.56
CA MET A 432 -15.28 -3.00 4.67
C MET A 432 -16.56 -3.76 4.28
N VAL A 433 -16.81 -3.97 2.98
CA VAL A 433 -18.15 -4.31 2.45
C VAL A 433 -18.77 -5.52 3.15
N SER A 434 -17.96 -6.53 3.45
CA SER A 434 -18.44 -7.80 3.99
C SER A 434 -18.90 -7.73 5.45
N SER A 435 -18.22 -6.98 6.32
CA SER A 435 -18.72 -6.75 7.67
C SER A 435 -19.89 -5.75 7.67
N GLY A 436 -19.95 -4.85 6.68
CA GLY A 436 -21.10 -4.00 6.42
C GLY A 436 -22.36 -4.81 6.02
N VAL A 437 -22.19 -5.89 5.26
CA VAL A 437 -23.27 -6.87 4.99
C VAL A 437 -23.64 -7.64 6.26
N TRP A 438 -22.67 -8.18 7.00
CA TRP A 438 -22.92 -8.87 8.28
C TRP A 438 -23.67 -7.98 9.28
N ALA A 439 -23.35 -6.69 9.35
CA ALA A 439 -24.03 -5.71 10.20
C ALA A 439 -25.37 -5.19 9.64
N GLY A 440 -25.83 -5.71 8.49
CA GLY A 440 -27.08 -5.28 7.82
C GLY A 440 -27.07 -3.85 7.30
N ALA A 441 -25.90 -3.20 7.21
CA ALA A 441 -25.73 -1.83 6.73
C ALA A 441 -25.53 -1.76 5.21
N ILE A 442 -25.15 -2.87 4.57
CA ILE A 442 -24.99 -3.01 3.12
C ILE A 442 -25.84 -4.21 2.67
N PRO A 443 -26.74 -4.06 1.67
CA PRO A 443 -27.47 -5.21 1.14
C PRO A 443 -26.54 -6.23 0.47
N LEU A 444 -26.75 -7.52 0.74
CA LEU A 444 -25.98 -8.63 0.15
C LEU A 444 -25.89 -8.52 -1.39
N GLU A 445 -27.03 -8.26 -2.05
CA GLU A 445 -27.09 -8.06 -3.50
C GLU A 445 -26.28 -6.84 -3.98
N LYS A 446 -26.15 -5.77 -3.19
CA LYS A 446 -25.30 -4.63 -3.55
C LYS A 446 -23.82 -5.06 -3.57
N ALA A 447 -23.40 -5.85 -2.59
CA ALA A 447 -22.03 -6.35 -2.49
C ALA A 447 -21.71 -7.39 -3.58
N TYR A 448 -22.60 -8.36 -3.80
CA TYR A 448 -22.49 -9.38 -4.85
C TYR A 448 -22.30 -8.81 -6.26
N ASN A 449 -22.96 -7.68 -6.56
CA ASN A 449 -22.91 -7.01 -7.86
C ASN A 449 -21.77 -6.00 -8.00
N LEU A 450 -20.88 -5.86 -7.00
CA LEU A 450 -19.65 -5.07 -7.15
C LEU A 450 -18.75 -5.71 -8.21
N LYS A 451 -18.44 -4.93 -9.26
CA LYS A 451 -17.52 -5.32 -10.34
C LYS A 451 -16.08 -4.96 -9.98
N GLU A 452 -15.12 -5.71 -10.52
CA GLU A 452 -13.70 -5.41 -10.29
C GLU A 452 -13.22 -4.13 -11.00
N VAL A 453 -12.35 -3.37 -10.32
CA VAL A 453 -11.71 -2.19 -10.90
C VAL A 453 -10.81 -2.54 -12.09
N GLY A 454 -10.67 -1.60 -13.03
CA GLY A 454 -9.85 -1.78 -14.24
C GLY A 454 -10.58 -2.34 -15.47
N GLY A 455 -11.91 -2.49 -15.41
CA GLY A 455 -12.73 -2.86 -16.58
C GLY A 455 -12.91 -4.37 -16.80
N GLY A 456 -12.58 -5.18 -15.80
CA GLY A 456 -12.91 -6.61 -15.79
C GLY A 456 -14.41 -6.87 -15.68
N GLN A 457 -14.81 -8.12 -15.90
CA GLN A 457 -16.21 -8.55 -15.80
C GLN A 457 -16.51 -9.34 -14.52
N ALA A 458 -15.50 -9.72 -13.73
CA ALA A 458 -15.75 -10.45 -12.50
C ALA A 458 -16.47 -9.57 -11.47
N THR A 459 -17.43 -10.18 -10.77
CA THR A 459 -18.07 -9.59 -9.59
C THR A 459 -17.61 -10.28 -8.31
N GLN A 460 -17.81 -9.64 -7.16
CA GLN A 460 -17.46 -10.22 -5.86
C GLN A 460 -18.12 -11.59 -5.63
N LYS A 461 -19.37 -11.78 -6.09
CA LYS A 461 -20.05 -13.08 -6.05
C LYS A 461 -19.36 -14.13 -6.93
N THR A 462 -19.10 -13.81 -8.20
CA THR A 462 -18.47 -14.78 -9.13
C THR A 462 -17.09 -15.22 -8.68
N GLU A 463 -16.33 -14.35 -8.00
CA GLU A 463 -15.04 -14.72 -7.43
C GLU A 463 -15.16 -15.55 -6.16
N LEU A 464 -16.15 -15.28 -5.27
CA LEU A 464 -16.46 -16.13 -4.12
C LEU A 464 -16.80 -17.56 -4.57
N GLU A 465 -17.60 -17.69 -5.62
CA GLU A 465 -17.92 -18.95 -6.28
C GLU A 465 -16.66 -19.60 -6.87
N ARG A 466 -15.88 -18.87 -7.68
CA ARG A 466 -14.65 -19.39 -8.32
C ARG A 466 -13.61 -19.89 -7.33
N ILE A 467 -13.44 -19.23 -6.19
CA ILE A 467 -12.48 -19.66 -5.16
C ILE A 467 -13.05 -20.68 -4.16
N GLY A 468 -14.35 -21.00 -4.24
CA GLY A 468 -14.99 -21.94 -3.32
C GLY A 468 -15.20 -21.39 -1.89
N TYR A 469 -15.42 -20.09 -1.76
CA TYR A 469 -15.69 -19.40 -0.49
C TYR A 469 -17.07 -18.71 -0.43
N LEU A 470 -17.97 -18.95 -1.39
CA LEU A 470 -19.40 -18.67 -1.20
C LEU A 470 -19.95 -19.69 -0.17
N GLY A 471 -20.12 -19.28 1.08
CA GLY A 471 -20.56 -20.16 2.17
C GLY A 471 -22.07 -20.21 2.37
N ASP A 472 -22.58 -21.32 2.91
CA ASP A 472 -24.01 -21.56 3.12
C ASP A 472 -24.64 -20.76 4.28
N LEU A 473 -23.83 -20.18 5.17
CA LEU A 473 -24.30 -19.42 6.32
C LEU A 473 -24.69 -17.99 5.92
N GLU A 474 -25.84 -17.51 6.37
CA GLU A 474 -26.28 -16.12 6.17
C GLU A 474 -25.23 -15.14 6.74
N ALA A 475 -24.73 -14.23 5.90
CA ALA A 475 -23.74 -13.21 6.29
C ALA A 475 -24.44 -12.11 7.12
N SER A 476 -24.67 -12.39 8.40
CA SER A 476 -25.64 -11.66 9.22
C SER A 476 -25.36 -11.80 10.73
N TYR A 477 -25.42 -10.68 11.44
CA TYR A 477 -25.24 -10.61 12.90
C TYR A 477 -26.29 -11.40 13.70
N LYS A 478 -27.42 -11.74 13.08
CA LYS A 478 -28.48 -12.57 13.69
C LYS A 478 -28.18 -14.07 13.55
N ALA A 479 -27.72 -14.49 12.37
CA ALA A 479 -27.40 -15.89 12.08
C ALA A 479 -26.03 -16.30 12.65
N ASN A 480 -25.09 -15.36 12.75
CA ASN A 480 -23.77 -15.58 13.31
C ASN A 480 -23.39 -14.46 14.31
N PRO A 481 -23.98 -14.49 15.52
CA PRO A 481 -23.78 -13.44 16.53
C PRO A 481 -22.37 -13.47 17.13
N ILE A 482 -21.85 -12.28 17.42
CA ILE A 482 -20.56 -12.03 18.06
C ILE A 482 -20.82 -11.61 19.51
N GLY A 483 -20.13 -12.23 20.47
CA GLY A 483 -20.24 -11.90 21.90
C GLY A 483 -19.28 -10.79 22.32
N ALA A 484 -18.12 -10.70 21.66
CA ALA A 484 -17.28 -9.50 21.59
C ALA A 484 -16.29 -9.59 20.41
N HIS A 485 -15.79 -8.45 19.93
CA HIS A 485 -14.74 -8.35 18.91
C HIS A 485 -13.55 -7.53 19.42
N PHE A 486 -12.33 -8.05 19.26
CA PHE A 486 -11.09 -7.36 19.55
C PHE A 486 -10.17 -7.37 18.32
N GLU A 487 -9.85 -6.20 17.79
CA GLU A 487 -9.02 -6.08 16.58
C GLU A 487 -7.67 -5.45 16.94
N LEU A 488 -6.59 -6.21 16.70
CA LEU A 488 -5.22 -5.70 16.76
C LEU A 488 -4.83 -5.22 15.36
N HIS A 489 -4.40 -3.96 15.25
CA HIS A 489 -3.98 -3.37 14.00
C HIS A 489 -2.67 -2.59 14.14
N ILE A 490 -2.00 -2.32 13.01
CA ILE A 490 -1.04 -1.21 12.96
C ILE A 490 -1.80 0.12 13.00
N GLU A 491 -1.19 1.16 13.57
CA GLU A 491 -1.81 2.49 13.66
C GLU A 491 -2.13 3.09 12.27
N GLN A 492 -1.36 2.71 11.24
CA GLN A 492 -1.32 3.32 9.91
C GLN A 492 -1.00 4.84 9.90
N GLY A 493 -0.65 5.41 11.06
CA GLY A 493 -0.21 6.79 11.25
C GLY A 493 1.01 6.90 12.20
N PRO A 494 1.54 8.12 12.42
CA PRO A 494 2.82 8.32 13.12
C PRO A 494 2.70 8.66 14.61
N ILE A 495 1.51 8.63 15.23
CA ILE A 495 1.26 9.24 16.55
C ILE A 495 1.88 8.41 17.67
N LEU A 496 1.77 7.07 17.65
CA LEU A 496 2.42 6.21 18.63
C LEU A 496 3.95 6.31 18.50
N GLU A 497 4.51 6.24 17.29
CA GLU A 497 5.96 6.35 17.11
C GLU A 497 6.49 7.72 17.56
N SER A 498 5.86 8.82 17.14
CA SER A 498 6.30 10.19 17.50
C SER A 498 6.06 10.56 18.97
N SER A 499 5.09 9.93 19.66
CA SER A 499 4.92 10.04 21.12
C SER A 499 5.77 9.04 21.91
N GLY A 500 6.50 8.15 21.25
CA GLY A 500 7.19 7.01 21.87
C GLY A 500 6.26 5.92 22.41
N GLY A 501 4.95 6.05 22.22
CA GLY A 501 3.94 5.09 22.65
C GLY A 501 4.14 3.71 22.03
N LYS A 502 3.78 2.67 22.78
CA LYS A 502 3.93 1.26 22.38
C LYS A 502 2.61 0.56 22.09
N ILE A 503 1.52 1.01 22.71
CA ILE A 503 0.17 0.54 22.42
C ILE A 503 -0.79 1.73 22.43
N GLY A 504 -1.62 1.84 21.40
CA GLY A 504 -2.80 2.69 21.39
C GLY A 504 -4.00 1.91 21.92
N ALA A 505 -4.57 2.36 23.04
CA ALA A 505 -5.88 1.91 23.49
C ALA A 505 -6.93 2.72 22.72
N VAL A 506 -7.60 2.11 21.74
CA VAL A 506 -8.49 2.86 20.84
C VAL A 506 -9.86 3.03 21.48
N GLU A 507 -10.27 4.28 21.68
CA GLU A 507 -11.53 4.63 22.35
C GLU A 507 -12.71 4.74 21.38
N GLY A 508 -12.40 4.89 20.09
CA GLY A 508 -13.37 5.04 19.02
C GLY A 508 -12.75 5.58 17.74
N VAL A 509 -13.62 5.83 16.77
CA VAL A 509 -13.35 6.12 15.37
C VAL A 509 -14.06 7.43 15.03
N GLN A 510 -13.33 8.43 14.53
CA GLN A 510 -13.87 9.78 14.27
C GLN A 510 -14.94 9.79 13.17
N ALA A 511 -15.83 10.79 13.18
CA ALA A 511 -16.79 10.98 12.10
C ALA A 511 -16.07 11.45 10.82
N PHE A 512 -16.55 11.02 9.65
CA PHE A 512 -16.15 11.58 8.37
C PHE A 512 -17.29 11.59 7.34
N ARG A 513 -17.22 12.57 6.43
CA ARG A 513 -18.09 12.66 5.25
C ARG A 513 -17.24 12.93 4.01
N TRP A 514 -17.54 12.19 2.94
CA TRP A 514 -16.96 12.40 1.62
C TRP A 514 -18.00 13.02 0.70
N HIS A 515 -17.64 14.12 0.08
CA HIS A 515 -18.45 14.82 -0.90
C HIS A 515 -17.75 14.89 -2.25
N ILE A 516 -18.54 14.82 -3.32
CA ILE A 516 -18.10 15.21 -4.66
C ILE A 516 -18.62 16.62 -4.90
N ILE A 517 -17.71 17.59 -4.93
CA ILE A 517 -18.00 19.00 -5.18
C ILE A 517 -17.84 19.27 -6.66
N THR A 518 -18.86 19.84 -7.30
CA THR A 518 -18.85 20.16 -8.74
C THR A 518 -19.02 21.65 -8.95
N VAL A 519 -17.98 22.31 -9.44
CA VAL A 519 -17.95 23.74 -9.76
C VAL A 519 -18.21 23.93 -11.24
N LYS A 520 -19.24 24.71 -11.58
CA LYS A 520 -19.62 25.04 -12.96
C LYS A 520 -19.44 26.53 -13.20
N GLY A 521 -18.70 26.86 -14.26
CA GLY A 521 -18.41 28.20 -14.74
C GLY A 521 -18.77 28.31 -16.22
N ARG A 522 -17.87 28.89 -17.03
CA ARG A 522 -18.05 28.97 -18.49
C ARG A 522 -16.73 28.90 -19.25
N ASP A 523 -16.63 27.92 -20.15
CA ASP A 523 -15.54 27.80 -21.12
C ASP A 523 -15.37 29.10 -21.92
N SER A 524 -14.16 29.65 -21.92
CA SER A 524 -13.84 30.90 -22.62
C SER A 524 -12.36 31.00 -22.96
N HIS A 525 -12.00 31.68 -24.04
CA HIS A 525 -10.61 31.74 -24.52
C HIS A 525 -9.75 32.66 -23.63
N THR A 526 -8.57 32.18 -23.20
CA THR A 526 -7.74 32.83 -22.16
C THR A 526 -7.15 34.17 -22.59
N GLY A 527 -6.95 34.40 -23.88
CA GLY A 527 -6.39 35.66 -24.41
C GLY A 527 -7.42 36.75 -24.69
N THR A 528 -8.64 36.40 -25.09
CA THR A 528 -9.67 37.36 -25.55
C THR A 528 -10.76 37.65 -24.52
N THR A 529 -10.81 36.91 -23.42
CA THR A 529 -11.81 37.10 -22.34
C THR A 529 -11.16 37.82 -21.16
N ASP A 530 -11.56 39.06 -20.86
CA ASP A 530 -11.07 39.77 -19.68
C ASP A 530 -11.50 39.10 -18.36
N PHE A 531 -10.87 39.46 -17.24
CA PHE A 531 -11.15 38.83 -15.93
C PHE A 531 -12.56 39.08 -15.39
N LYS A 532 -13.20 40.22 -15.70
CA LYS A 532 -14.58 40.52 -15.25
C LYS A 532 -15.59 39.63 -15.95
N ASN A 533 -15.32 39.28 -17.21
CA ASN A 533 -16.18 38.43 -18.03
C ASN A 533 -15.99 36.92 -17.84
N ARG A 534 -14.99 36.47 -17.07
CA ARG A 534 -14.76 35.03 -16.80
C ARG A 534 -15.71 34.47 -15.73
N SER A 535 -16.05 33.20 -15.90
CA SER A 535 -16.59 32.31 -14.87
C SER A 535 -15.63 31.13 -14.77
N ASP A 536 -14.51 31.33 -14.08
CA ASP A 536 -13.38 30.41 -14.02
C ASP A 536 -13.60 29.37 -12.92
N ALA A 537 -14.00 28.15 -13.31
CA ALA A 537 -14.31 27.09 -12.37
C ALA A 537 -13.08 26.57 -11.62
N MET A 538 -11.87 26.72 -12.17
CA MET A 538 -10.62 26.30 -11.52
C MET A 538 -10.14 27.33 -10.50
N LEU A 539 -10.22 28.62 -10.81
CA LEU A 539 -9.95 29.67 -9.83
C LEU A 539 -10.95 29.62 -8.66
N THR A 540 -12.23 29.35 -8.94
CA THR A 540 -13.21 29.10 -7.88
C THR A 540 -12.84 27.83 -7.08
N ALA A 541 -12.62 26.68 -7.73
CA ALA A 541 -12.31 25.43 -7.03
C ALA A 541 -11.06 25.54 -6.13
N ALA A 542 -9.98 26.19 -6.60
CA ALA A 542 -8.79 26.44 -5.80
C ALA A 542 -9.08 27.27 -4.54
N LYS A 543 -9.96 28.27 -4.63
CA LYS A 543 -10.43 29.07 -3.49
C LYS A 543 -11.28 28.26 -2.52
N LEU A 544 -12.17 27.39 -3.02
CA LEU A 544 -12.99 26.50 -2.18
C LEU A 544 -12.14 25.47 -1.42
N ILE A 545 -11.14 24.88 -2.07
CA ILE A 545 -10.20 23.94 -1.45
C ILE A 545 -9.41 24.63 -0.33
N LEU A 546 -8.83 25.80 -0.58
CA LEU A 546 -8.12 26.60 0.43
C LEU A 546 -9.04 26.99 1.60
N HIS A 547 -10.27 27.43 1.31
CA HIS A 547 -11.26 27.76 2.34
C HIS A 547 -11.61 26.56 3.21
N SER A 548 -11.78 25.37 2.60
CA SER A 548 -12.12 24.15 3.33
C SER A 548 -11.06 23.77 4.37
N HIS A 549 -9.77 23.89 4.00
CA HIS A 549 -8.66 23.68 4.91
C HIS A 549 -8.66 24.70 6.06
N ASN A 550 -8.78 25.99 5.74
CA ASN A 550 -8.79 27.06 6.73
C ASN A 550 -9.97 26.91 7.72
N LYS A 551 -11.16 26.57 7.22
CA LYS A 551 -12.37 26.40 8.04
C LYS A 551 -12.33 25.16 8.92
N ALA A 552 -11.78 24.06 8.41
CA ALA A 552 -11.55 22.87 9.22
C ALA A 552 -10.55 23.15 10.34
N ALA A 553 -9.45 23.86 10.05
CA ALA A 553 -8.47 24.28 11.05
C ALA A 553 -9.09 25.21 12.12
N GLU A 554 -9.93 26.17 11.74
CA GLU A 554 -10.70 27.04 12.65
C GLU A 554 -11.53 26.20 13.65
N LEU A 555 -12.20 25.15 13.16
CA LEU A 555 -13.10 24.30 13.95
C LEU A 555 -12.41 23.09 14.60
N GLY A 556 -11.08 22.98 14.54
CA GLY A 556 -10.32 21.83 15.08
C GLY A 556 -10.62 20.49 14.39
N CYS A 557 -11.09 20.55 13.15
CA CYS A 557 -11.45 19.44 12.27
C CYS A 557 -10.38 19.24 11.19
N LEU A 558 -10.59 18.29 10.28
CA LEU A 558 -9.75 18.06 9.10
C LEU A 558 -10.58 18.24 7.82
N ALA A 559 -9.96 18.79 6.78
CA ALA A 559 -10.49 18.85 5.42
C ALA A 559 -9.38 18.60 4.39
N SER A 560 -9.63 17.71 3.43
CA SER A 560 -8.67 17.25 2.43
C SER A 560 -9.33 17.07 1.06
N THR A 561 -8.54 17.25 -0.01
CA THR A 561 -8.96 16.98 -1.40
C THR A 561 -7.95 16.06 -2.08
N GLY A 562 -8.35 14.81 -2.32
CA GLY A 562 -7.50 13.78 -2.93
C GLY A 562 -7.68 13.60 -4.45
N ILE A 563 -8.84 13.97 -5.00
CA ILE A 563 -9.18 13.83 -6.43
C ILE A 563 -9.59 15.20 -6.98
N LEU A 564 -9.04 15.55 -8.14
CA LEU A 564 -9.37 16.76 -8.90
C LEU A 564 -9.49 16.41 -10.39
N THR A 565 -10.64 16.72 -11.00
CA THR A 565 -10.93 16.52 -12.42
C THR A 565 -11.35 17.85 -13.04
N LEU A 566 -10.78 18.21 -14.19
CA LEU A 566 -11.00 19.49 -14.87
C LEU A 566 -11.36 19.24 -16.34
N LYS A 567 -12.28 20.05 -16.89
CA LYS A 567 -12.64 20.06 -18.32
C LYS A 567 -12.68 21.51 -18.83
N PRO A 568 -12.32 21.78 -20.09
CA PRO A 568 -11.92 20.82 -21.13
C PRO A 568 -10.45 20.35 -21.03
N GLY A 569 -9.60 21.00 -20.24
CA GLY A 569 -8.20 20.61 -20.06
C GLY A 569 -7.20 21.22 -21.04
N SER A 570 -7.57 22.30 -21.75
CA SER A 570 -6.66 23.03 -22.66
C SER A 570 -6.03 24.26 -22.01
N THR A 571 -4.74 24.48 -22.26
CA THR A 571 -3.97 25.65 -21.76
C THR A 571 -4.51 27.00 -22.24
N ASN A 572 -5.19 27.05 -23.39
CA ASN A 572 -5.77 28.28 -23.95
C ASN A 572 -7.26 28.47 -23.63
N THR A 573 -7.85 27.64 -22.77
CA THR A 573 -9.27 27.72 -22.38
C THR A 573 -9.42 27.87 -20.86
N VAL A 574 -10.06 28.95 -20.43
CA VAL A 574 -10.55 29.13 -19.05
C VAL A 574 -11.58 28.03 -18.80
N PRO A 575 -11.40 27.16 -17.80
CA PRO A 575 -12.25 25.98 -17.60
C PRO A 575 -13.61 26.35 -17.00
N GLY A 576 -14.68 25.89 -17.63
CA GLY A 576 -16.05 25.99 -17.16
C GLY A 576 -16.53 24.79 -16.33
N PHE A 577 -15.70 23.77 -16.12
CA PHE A 577 -16.06 22.63 -15.26
C PHE A 577 -14.85 22.12 -14.47
N VAL A 578 -15.00 22.05 -13.14
CA VAL A 578 -14.08 21.36 -12.24
C VAL A 578 -14.88 20.54 -11.23
N GLN A 579 -14.44 19.33 -10.96
CA GLN A 579 -15.02 18.45 -9.95
C GLN A 579 -13.93 17.92 -9.04
N PHE A 580 -14.13 17.94 -7.72
CA PHE A 580 -13.15 17.49 -6.74
C PHE A 580 -13.79 16.74 -5.57
N SER A 581 -13.02 15.85 -4.95
CA SER A 581 -13.43 15.21 -3.70
C SER A 581 -13.16 16.14 -2.51
N LEU A 582 -14.11 16.30 -1.60
CA LEU A 582 -13.92 16.95 -0.32
C LEU A 582 -14.16 15.92 0.79
N ASP A 583 -13.09 15.59 1.51
CA ASP A 583 -13.07 14.70 2.66
C ASP A 583 -13.01 15.56 3.93
N ILE A 584 -14.07 15.55 4.73
CA ILE A 584 -14.14 16.27 6.01
C ILE A 584 -14.23 15.28 7.17
N ARG A 585 -13.44 15.51 8.24
CA ARG A 585 -13.36 14.62 9.40
C ARG A 585 -13.37 15.38 10.73
N ALA A 586 -14.08 14.88 11.74
CA ALA A 586 -14.13 15.45 13.08
C ALA A 586 -14.37 14.39 14.16
N LYS A 587 -13.89 14.61 15.39
CA LYS A 587 -14.07 13.67 16.52
C LYS A 587 -15.53 13.48 16.97
N GLU A 588 -16.41 14.40 16.61
CA GLU A 588 -17.79 14.51 17.07
C GLU A 588 -18.69 14.89 15.88
N ASP A 589 -19.83 14.23 15.73
CA ASP A 589 -20.75 14.45 14.59
C ASP A 589 -21.27 15.89 14.52
N GLU A 590 -21.52 16.52 15.67
CA GLU A 590 -21.96 17.91 15.75
C GLU A 590 -20.94 18.88 15.12
N LYS A 591 -19.65 18.64 15.33
CA LYS A 591 -18.58 19.44 14.71
C LYS A 591 -18.46 19.17 13.22
N LEU A 592 -18.64 17.92 12.79
CA LEU A 592 -18.65 17.58 11.37
C LEU A 592 -19.81 18.24 10.63
N MET A 593 -21.03 18.14 11.17
CA MET A 593 -22.23 18.77 10.60
C MET A 593 -22.11 20.30 10.56
N ARG A 594 -21.57 20.91 11.63
CA ARG A 594 -21.32 22.37 11.67
C ARG A 594 -20.28 22.82 10.65
N LEU A 595 -19.21 22.05 10.43
CA LEU A 595 -18.25 22.30 9.36
C LEU A 595 -18.92 22.19 7.98
N GLU A 596 -19.67 21.12 7.72
CA GLU A 596 -20.37 20.89 6.46
C GLU A 596 -21.39 22.00 6.14
N GLU A 597 -22.18 22.43 7.12
CA GLU A 597 -23.16 23.52 6.98
C GLU A 597 -22.50 24.88 6.73
N SER A 598 -21.39 25.16 7.44
CA SER A 598 -20.58 26.36 7.19
C SER A 598 -20.06 26.36 5.75
N LEU A 599 -19.38 25.29 5.33
CA LEU A 599 -18.82 25.17 3.98
C LEU A 599 -19.90 25.22 2.89
N LYS A 600 -21.07 24.61 3.09
CA LYS A 600 -22.22 24.68 2.16
C LYS A 600 -22.82 26.06 2.00
N THR A 601 -22.55 26.98 2.93
CA THR A 601 -22.99 28.38 2.88
C THR A 601 -21.87 29.22 2.27
N GLU A 602 -20.70 29.19 2.92
CA GLU A 602 -19.49 29.94 2.55
C GLU A 602 -19.01 29.63 1.10
N PHE A 603 -19.18 28.38 0.60
CA PHE A 603 -18.85 28.05 -0.79
C PHE A 603 -19.73 28.77 -1.82
N LYS A 604 -20.99 29.08 -1.51
CA LYS A 604 -21.89 29.80 -2.42
C LYS A 604 -21.50 31.28 -2.51
N GLU A 605 -21.18 31.88 -1.37
CA GLU A 605 -20.70 33.26 -1.23
C GLU A 605 -19.37 33.44 -2.00
N ILE A 606 -18.40 32.55 -1.77
CA ILE A 606 -17.12 32.55 -2.49
C ILE A 606 -17.33 32.40 -4.02
N ALA A 607 -18.24 31.52 -4.45
CA ALA A 607 -18.52 31.27 -5.87
C ALA A 607 -19.32 32.40 -6.55
N ALA A 608 -20.17 33.11 -5.81
CA ALA A 608 -20.78 34.38 -6.22
C ALA A 608 -19.77 35.55 -6.23
N GLY A 609 -18.54 35.32 -5.78
CA GLY A 609 -17.47 36.31 -5.71
C GLY A 609 -17.67 37.33 -4.60
N GLU A 610 -18.30 36.96 -3.49
CA GLU A 610 -18.45 37.79 -2.30
C GLU A 610 -17.18 37.75 -1.43
N GLU A 611 -16.95 38.79 -0.63
CA GLU A 611 -15.73 38.92 0.15
C GLU A 611 -15.83 38.16 1.47
N LEU A 612 -15.38 36.90 1.46
CA LEU A 612 -15.27 36.07 2.66
C LEU A 612 -13.79 35.83 3.02
N GLY A 613 -13.41 36.06 4.27
CA GLY A 613 -12.13 35.62 4.86
C GLY A 613 -10.85 36.08 4.13
N GLY A 614 -10.91 37.15 3.32
CA GLY A 614 -9.79 37.58 2.47
C GLY A 614 -9.58 36.76 1.19
N ILE A 615 -10.45 35.79 0.88
CA ILE A 615 -10.27 34.87 -0.26
C ILE A 615 -10.61 35.51 -1.62
N ASN A 616 -11.46 36.54 -1.62
CA ASN A 616 -11.88 37.29 -2.80
C ASN A 616 -11.39 38.76 -2.83
N THR A 617 -10.57 39.20 -1.88
CA THR A 617 -10.01 40.58 -1.85
C THR A 617 -8.98 40.82 -2.96
N THR A 618 -8.19 39.81 -3.32
CA THR A 618 -7.12 39.92 -4.31
C THR A 618 -7.57 39.45 -5.69
N GLY A 619 -7.39 40.32 -6.70
CA GLY A 619 -7.72 40.05 -8.09
C GLY A 619 -8.91 40.87 -8.60
N ILE A 620 -9.53 40.43 -9.69
CA ILE A 620 -10.68 41.07 -10.32
C ILE A 620 -11.88 40.13 -10.21
N LYS A 621 -13.01 40.61 -9.68
CA LYS A 621 -14.26 39.84 -9.61
C LYS A 621 -14.79 39.53 -11.01
N GLY A 622 -14.92 38.23 -11.31
CA GLY A 622 -15.57 37.71 -12.51
C GLY A 622 -17.10 37.61 -12.37
N ARG A 623 -17.75 36.90 -13.31
CA ARG A 623 -19.21 36.66 -13.31
C ARG A 623 -19.69 35.61 -12.31
N GLY A 624 -18.79 34.98 -11.56
CA GLY A 624 -19.09 33.93 -10.60
C GLY A 624 -19.33 32.55 -11.25
N CYS A 625 -19.50 31.55 -10.38
CA CYS A 625 -19.68 30.13 -10.71
C CYS A 625 -20.78 29.53 -9.83
N THR A 626 -21.34 28.37 -10.19
CA THR A 626 -22.21 27.59 -9.28
C THR A 626 -21.45 26.41 -8.68
N VAL A 627 -21.92 25.92 -7.53
CA VAL A 627 -21.30 24.83 -6.78
C VAL A 627 -22.37 23.82 -6.35
N ASP A 628 -22.34 22.64 -6.96
CA ASP A 628 -23.18 21.51 -6.58
C ASP A 628 -22.45 20.60 -5.59
N TRP A 629 -23.18 20.08 -4.61
CA TRP A 629 -22.69 19.13 -3.60
C TRP A 629 -23.38 17.77 -3.77
N GLN A 630 -22.62 16.70 -3.94
CA GLN A 630 -23.10 15.33 -3.82
C GLN A 630 -22.44 14.69 -2.59
N LEU A 631 -23.24 14.06 -1.71
CA LEU A 631 -22.72 13.17 -0.66
C LEU A 631 -22.40 11.82 -1.31
N ASP A 632 -21.19 11.32 -1.05
CA ASP A 632 -20.73 10.00 -1.50
C ASP A 632 -20.80 8.99 -0.34
N THR A 633 -20.12 9.30 0.76
CA THR A 633 -20.00 8.42 1.93
C THR A 633 -20.23 9.22 3.22
N ASP A 634 -20.95 8.63 4.17
CA ASP A 634 -21.24 9.19 5.49
C ASP A 634 -20.95 8.15 6.58
N SER A 635 -20.11 8.50 7.55
CA SER A 635 -19.73 7.63 8.67
C SER A 635 -19.70 8.43 9.99
N PRO A 636 -20.63 8.18 10.93
CA PRO A 636 -20.69 8.90 12.19
C PRO A 636 -19.62 8.46 13.20
N ALA A 637 -19.33 9.32 14.18
CA ALA A 637 -18.36 9.07 15.24
C ALA A 637 -18.76 7.84 16.07
N THR A 638 -17.94 6.79 15.99
CA THR A 638 -18.24 5.50 16.61
C THR A 638 -17.39 5.30 17.85
N LYS A 639 -18.02 5.25 19.03
CA LYS A 639 -17.34 4.96 20.29
C LYS A 639 -17.28 3.46 20.53
N PHE A 640 -16.12 2.95 20.94
CA PHE A 640 -15.95 1.54 21.28
C PHE A 640 -16.56 1.21 22.65
N HIS A 641 -16.85 -0.08 22.86
CA HIS A 641 -17.61 -0.53 24.03
C HIS A 641 -16.77 -0.33 25.30
N LYS A 642 -17.28 0.48 26.25
CA LYS A 642 -16.54 0.95 27.42
C LYS A 642 -15.82 -0.18 28.17
N ASP A 643 -16.52 -1.26 28.49
CA ASP A 643 -15.92 -2.39 29.20
C ASP A 643 -14.77 -3.04 28.41
N CYS A 644 -14.85 -3.12 27.07
CA CYS A 644 -13.81 -3.72 26.23
C CYS A 644 -12.56 -2.83 26.16
N VAL A 645 -12.74 -1.51 26.23
CA VAL A 645 -11.65 -0.53 26.36
C VAL A 645 -11.05 -0.54 27.77
N ASP A 646 -11.87 -0.73 28.81
CA ASP A 646 -11.40 -0.81 30.19
C ASP A 646 -10.65 -2.12 30.49
N GLU A 647 -11.08 -3.27 29.97
CA GLU A 647 -10.31 -4.51 30.10
C GLU A 647 -8.96 -4.45 29.38
N LEU A 648 -8.90 -3.77 28.22
CA LEU A 648 -7.67 -3.47 27.50
C LEU A 648 -6.75 -2.55 28.32
N ARG A 649 -7.28 -1.49 28.96
CA ARG A 649 -6.54 -0.62 29.90
C ARG A 649 -6.03 -1.40 31.12
N LEU A 650 -6.80 -2.34 31.67
CA LEU A 650 -6.40 -3.19 32.78
C LEU A 650 -5.32 -4.22 32.39
N GLU A 651 -5.34 -4.72 31.16
CA GLU A 651 -4.27 -5.59 30.63
C GLU A 651 -2.97 -4.80 30.39
N LEU A 652 -3.05 -3.63 29.77
CA LEU A 652 -1.90 -2.71 29.62
C LEU A 652 -1.27 -2.33 30.96
N ALA A 653 -2.09 -2.20 32.00
CA ALA A 653 -1.60 -2.01 33.36
C ALA A 653 -0.78 -3.22 33.83
N MET A 654 -1.25 -4.45 33.63
CA MET A 654 -0.59 -5.69 34.08
C MET A 654 0.75 -5.96 33.36
N ILE A 655 0.84 -5.68 32.05
CA ILE A 655 2.06 -5.87 31.24
C ILE A 655 3.12 -4.78 31.57
N GLY A 656 2.77 -3.75 32.35
CA GLY A 656 3.70 -2.73 32.82
C GLY A 656 3.99 -1.61 31.81
N LEU A 657 3.33 -1.58 30.65
CA LEU A 657 3.51 -0.59 29.57
C LEU A 657 2.97 0.81 29.88
N LYS A 658 2.66 1.11 31.16
CA LYS A 658 1.98 2.33 31.63
C LYS A 658 2.55 3.68 31.12
N PRO A 659 3.88 3.91 31.01
CA PRO A 659 4.39 5.20 30.54
C PRO A 659 4.36 5.38 29.00
N LEU A 660 3.87 4.38 28.26
CA LEU A 660 3.96 4.29 26.79
C LEU A 660 2.58 4.12 26.14
N ILE A 661 1.54 4.70 26.75
CA ILE A 661 0.14 4.62 26.29
C ILE A 661 -0.27 5.97 25.70
N SER A 662 -0.66 5.98 24.43
CA SER A 662 -1.39 7.11 23.85
C SER A 662 -2.88 6.79 23.81
N TYR A 663 -3.71 7.66 24.38
CA TYR A 663 -5.17 7.55 24.31
C TYR A 663 -5.64 8.08 22.97
N LEU A 664 -5.95 7.15 22.06
CA LEU A 664 -6.34 7.47 20.69
C LEU A 664 -7.85 7.25 20.54
N MET A 665 -8.60 8.35 20.49
CA MET A 665 -9.63 8.45 19.46
C MET A 665 -8.87 8.36 18.13
N ALA A 666 -9.10 7.31 17.35
CA ALA A 666 -8.35 7.08 16.12
C ALA A 666 -8.53 8.29 15.20
N LYS A 667 -7.43 9.03 14.94
CA LYS A 667 -7.36 9.95 13.81
C LYS A 667 -7.36 9.09 12.57
N ILE A 668 -8.54 8.77 12.06
CA ILE A 668 -8.68 8.07 10.80
C ILE A 668 -8.06 8.96 9.72
N GLU A 669 -6.88 8.60 9.27
CA GLU A 669 -6.49 8.61 7.87
C GLU A 669 -6.15 7.14 7.55
N LEU A 670 -6.53 6.65 6.36
CA LEU A 670 -6.68 5.22 6.04
C LEU A 670 -7.89 4.56 6.75
N THR A 671 -8.07 3.25 6.64
CA THR A 671 -9.41 2.64 6.56
C THR A 671 -10.23 2.68 7.86
N GLY A 672 -11.54 2.51 7.73
CA GLY A 672 -12.41 2.28 8.88
C GLY A 672 -12.34 0.79 9.24
N PRO A 673 -11.64 0.35 10.28
CA PRO A 673 -11.51 -1.09 10.57
C PRO A 673 -12.89 -1.72 10.79
N PHE A 674 -13.09 -2.98 10.38
CA PHE A 674 -14.41 -3.66 10.41
C PHE A 674 -15.10 -3.62 11.77
N SER A 675 -14.31 -3.47 12.85
CA SER A 675 -14.76 -3.12 14.19
C SER A 675 -15.83 -2.00 14.26
N VAL A 676 -15.88 -1.07 13.30
CA VAL A 676 -16.93 -0.02 13.15
C VAL A 676 -18.31 -0.58 12.78
N TYR A 677 -18.35 -1.72 12.10
CA TYR A 677 -19.58 -2.44 11.79
C TYR A 677 -19.91 -3.49 12.86
N THR A 678 -18.91 -4.14 13.48
CA THR A 678 -19.18 -5.05 14.62
C THR A 678 -19.67 -4.30 15.85
N SER A 679 -19.15 -3.09 16.12
CA SER A 679 -19.54 -2.25 17.27
C SER A 679 -21.01 -1.81 17.25
N ARG A 680 -21.69 -1.93 16.11
CA ARG A 680 -23.14 -1.66 15.98
C ARG A 680 -24.00 -2.75 16.63
N HIS A 681 -23.49 -3.96 16.76
CA HIS A 681 -24.24 -5.15 17.20
C HIS A 681 -23.55 -5.98 18.30
N ALA A 682 -22.26 -5.76 18.55
CA ALA A 682 -21.48 -6.51 19.54
C ALA A 682 -20.46 -5.63 20.28
N PRO A 683 -20.19 -5.88 21.58
CA PRO A 683 -19.11 -5.23 22.33
C PRO A 683 -17.78 -5.33 21.57
N THR A 684 -17.20 -4.18 21.20
CA THR A 684 -16.02 -4.11 20.34
C THR A 684 -15.01 -3.10 20.87
N SER A 685 -13.71 -3.38 20.80
CA SER A 685 -12.62 -2.40 20.96
C SER A 685 -11.40 -2.78 20.10
N MET A 686 -10.41 -1.88 20.02
CA MET A 686 -9.20 -2.11 19.22
C MET A 686 -7.90 -1.77 19.94
N ILE A 687 -6.84 -2.42 19.49
CA ILE A 687 -5.46 -2.26 19.94
C ILE A 687 -4.64 -1.78 18.75
N PHE A 688 -3.97 -0.64 18.86
CA PHE A 688 -3.01 -0.18 17.84
C PHE A 688 -1.57 -0.42 18.28
N VAL A 689 -0.70 -0.79 17.34
CA VAL A 689 0.76 -0.82 17.50
C VAL A 689 1.43 0.16 16.53
N PRO A 690 2.61 0.73 16.88
CA PRO A 690 3.34 1.64 16.00
C PRO A 690 3.63 1.05 14.61
N CYS A 691 3.54 1.88 13.58
CA CYS A 691 4.17 1.62 12.29
C CYS A 691 5.26 2.66 12.00
N LYS A 692 6.39 2.22 11.43
CA LYS A 692 7.55 3.07 11.20
C LYS A 692 7.26 4.19 10.20
N ASP A 693 7.68 5.41 10.55
CA ASP A 693 7.45 6.67 9.84
C ASP A 693 5.95 6.96 9.58
N GLY A 694 5.04 6.26 10.27
CA GLY A 694 3.60 6.24 9.99
C GLY A 694 3.21 5.64 8.63
N VAL A 695 4.09 4.88 7.97
CA VAL A 695 3.88 4.41 6.59
C VAL A 695 2.97 3.18 6.53
N SER A 696 1.92 3.26 5.71
CA SER A 696 0.95 2.19 5.42
C SER A 696 0.57 2.17 3.93
N HIS A 697 -0.18 1.16 3.47
CA HIS A 697 -0.57 0.91 2.07
C HIS A 697 0.63 0.87 1.08
N ASN A 698 1.83 0.60 1.60
CA ASN A 698 3.12 0.81 0.93
C ASN A 698 4.09 -0.36 1.23
N PRO A 699 4.92 -0.82 0.28
CA PRO A 699 5.87 -1.92 0.50
C PRO A 699 6.90 -1.70 1.62
N ALA A 700 7.14 -0.45 2.04
CA ALA A 700 8.07 -0.09 3.12
C ALA A 700 7.46 -0.22 4.54
N GLU A 701 6.15 -0.48 4.67
CA GLU A 701 5.45 -0.67 5.94
C GLU A 701 6.18 -1.66 6.88
N TYR A 702 6.35 -1.23 8.13
CA TYR A 702 7.09 -1.98 9.12
C TYR A 702 6.61 -1.72 10.55
N CYS A 703 6.02 -2.74 11.17
CA CYS A 703 5.90 -2.85 12.63
C CYS A 703 7.04 -3.73 13.19
N SER A 704 7.55 -3.39 14.37
CA SER A 704 8.67 -4.12 14.98
C SER A 704 8.22 -5.48 15.57
N PRO A 705 9.13 -6.47 15.69
CA PRO A 705 8.79 -7.77 16.31
C PRO A 705 8.39 -7.68 17.79
N GLU A 706 8.84 -6.63 18.47
CA GLU A 706 8.51 -6.37 19.87
C GLU A 706 7.10 -5.81 19.97
N ASP A 707 6.78 -4.80 19.14
CA ASP A 707 5.49 -4.11 19.15
C ASP A 707 4.36 -5.04 18.68
N CYS A 708 4.58 -5.83 17.62
CA CYS A 708 3.68 -6.93 17.23
C CYS A 708 3.42 -7.92 18.38
N GLY A 709 4.44 -8.20 19.21
CA GLY A 709 4.34 -9.09 20.35
C GLY A 709 3.55 -8.48 21.51
N ASN A 710 3.81 -7.23 21.82
CA ASN A 710 3.08 -6.46 22.83
C ASN A 710 1.59 -6.36 22.47
N GLY A 711 1.28 -6.05 21.21
CA GLY A 711 -0.09 -6.03 20.71
C GLY A 711 -0.81 -7.37 20.83
N ALA A 712 -0.13 -8.48 20.48
CA ALA A 712 -0.70 -9.82 20.61
C ALA A 712 -0.90 -10.25 22.08
N GLN A 713 0.01 -9.88 22.99
CA GLN A 713 -0.18 -10.10 24.44
C GLN A 713 -1.40 -9.34 24.97
N VAL A 714 -1.55 -8.06 24.61
CA VAL A 714 -2.72 -7.25 25.01
C VAL A 714 -4.02 -7.84 24.44
N LEU A 715 -4.01 -8.35 23.20
CA LEU A 715 -5.16 -9.01 22.59
C LEU A 715 -5.58 -10.27 23.36
N LEU A 716 -4.62 -11.17 23.65
CA LEU A 716 -4.87 -12.38 24.43
C LEU A 716 -5.44 -12.06 25.81
N GLY A 717 -4.83 -11.11 26.53
CA GLY A 717 -5.26 -10.72 27.86
C GLY A 717 -6.63 -10.04 27.89
N ALA A 718 -6.90 -9.12 26.95
CA ALA A 718 -8.20 -8.47 26.82
C ALA A 718 -9.33 -9.47 26.51
N MET A 719 -9.10 -10.43 25.62
CA MET A 719 -10.05 -11.52 25.34
C MET A 719 -10.34 -12.36 26.59
N LEU A 720 -9.31 -12.83 27.29
CA LEU A 720 -9.46 -13.68 28.50
C LEU A 720 -10.06 -12.93 29.70
N ARG A 721 -9.78 -11.63 29.83
CA ARG A 721 -10.42 -10.77 30.84
C ARG A 721 -11.89 -10.53 30.53
N TYR A 722 -12.22 -10.18 29.29
CA TYR A 722 -13.59 -9.90 28.90
C TYR A 722 -14.48 -11.16 28.93
N ASP A 723 -13.93 -12.34 28.61
CA ASP A 723 -14.60 -13.63 28.80
C ASP A 723 -15.05 -13.86 30.26
N ARG A 724 -14.18 -13.55 31.24
CA ARG A 724 -14.52 -13.62 32.67
C ARG A 724 -15.54 -12.55 33.06
N LEU A 725 -15.37 -11.30 32.61
CA LEU A 725 -16.35 -10.22 32.87
C LEU A 725 -17.75 -10.57 32.33
N ARG A 726 -17.84 -11.26 31.18
CA ARG A 726 -19.10 -11.78 30.63
C ARG A 726 -19.70 -12.93 31.46
N ALA A 727 -18.92 -13.62 32.29
CA ALA A 727 -19.41 -14.64 33.21
C ALA A 727 -19.84 -14.00 34.53
N GLU A 728 -18.98 -13.16 35.11
CA GLU A 728 -19.24 -12.38 36.34
C GLU A 728 -20.49 -11.49 36.24
N LYS A 729 -20.81 -10.95 35.05
CA LYS A 729 -22.04 -10.17 34.80
C LYS A 729 -23.30 -11.02 34.51
N ARG A 730 -23.23 -12.35 34.61
CA ARG A 730 -24.33 -13.29 34.37
C ARG A 730 -24.79 -14.04 35.64
N GLU A 731 -23.98 -14.00 36.69
CA GLU A 731 -24.34 -14.40 38.06
C GLU A 731 -25.07 -13.26 38.80
#